data_AF-A0A2V9YEU0-F1
#
_entry.id   AF-A0A2V9YEU0-F1
#
_cell.length_a   1.000
_cell.length_b   1.000
_cell.length_c   1.000
_cell.angle_alpha   90.00
_cell.angle_beta   90.00
_cell.angle_gamma   90.00
#
_symmetry.space_group_name_H-M   'P 1'
#
loop_
_entity.id
_entity.type
_entity.pdbx_description
1 polymer ?
#
loop_
_entity_poly.entity_id
_entity_poly.type
_entity_poly.pdbx_seq_one_letter_code
_entity_poly.pdbx_strand_id
1 'polypeptide(L)'
;MYPYARSLASLCLILLVVTASRAGSPETKAQAAPAQTDSFSALTPTVNINLTVDALGNRHPISSYVYGGAYPQDAPTITDSGLTVVRWGGNATSRYNWKLFTYNAANDYYYEDFNYTEIGDADSAKFITDVKKAGSHPLMTMVMLPWVAQSAENGSNGHWSFSVAKYGAQCSVDPFNTDAGNGLKTDCSTTLTANPNDANVPLLDQSGTSDPPGSVYRNQWATALATAFGSTPHFYDMDNEIDIWGGTHRDVHPLPTAYNEMRDTFVTEARKLKGWDPKALRLGPVSCCWWFYWNGANGNDKGAHAGVDLLPWWLNEVYWEDKRDKTRSVDVLDVHAYPDSPDTSTWTTAQKQALAARIYRDYWDPTYVSESGSINQNWATFIQPNKTIPFRIPRVRATANMIYPGTPISFTEWSAAFAGESDFSTALGDADAYGILGRERVYLASRWVAPVPANPNYLALKLFTNYDGQHHGFGTTSISAMNNGDPNLFSSYAALNSAGTAMTLLVLNKDPSNTNQVQFSFNGFTPQQVTKYTLSSANPKQIVASTTSAWSSSMTFAPYSATVLVVTGTSQTPGAEWDLNPDTTMVASGNKVTLSPKITSGTATVTLGTPTSDSGVSLVVSQPTLTAGHRGRITVTAGSTPGFYHYSVPSTDTNGVAQQQGGWILVGNPPATLTKTGDKQKGTAGSQLSLSVTLNPGQSGGSASGGTVFFTATAGTLSNRIVTTDSTGKASVVLTLPSTTGTVHVTAEGQYALGHPQVTFTETAQ
;
A
#
# COMPACT_ATOMS: atom_id res chain seq x y z
N MET A 1 13.72 -5.43 -26.43
CA MET A 1 12.28 -5.27 -26.71
C MET A 1 11.64 -6.66 -26.73
N TYR A 2 11.23 -7.16 -25.56
CA TYR A 2 10.41 -8.37 -25.44
C TYR A 2 9.12 -7.98 -24.69
N PRO A 3 7.95 -7.96 -25.36
CA PRO A 3 6.69 -7.55 -24.74
C PRO A 3 5.93 -8.79 -24.27
N TYR A 4 6.24 -9.31 -23.09
CA TYR A 4 5.38 -10.30 -22.42
C TYR A 4 5.36 -10.09 -20.90
N ALA A 5 5.04 -8.88 -20.45
CA ALA A 5 4.39 -8.69 -19.16
C ALA A 5 2.89 -9.01 -19.35
N ARG A 6 2.53 -10.31 -19.32
CA ARG A 6 1.14 -10.75 -19.31
C ARG A 6 0.74 -11.20 -17.90
N SER A 7 -0.09 -10.37 -17.26
CA SER A 7 -1.18 -10.75 -16.36
C SER A 7 -0.86 -11.71 -15.20
N LEU A 8 -0.28 -11.19 -14.12
CA LEU A 8 -0.39 -11.78 -12.79
C LEU A 8 -1.75 -11.41 -12.18
N ALA A 9 -2.76 -12.25 -12.46
CA ALA A 9 -4.05 -12.24 -11.75
C ALA A 9 -4.68 -13.64 -11.68
N SER A 10 -3.90 -14.71 -11.86
CA SER A 10 -4.42 -16.07 -11.85
C SER A 10 -3.41 -17.04 -11.24
N LEU A 11 -3.23 -16.92 -9.93
CA LEU A 11 -2.84 -18.06 -9.10
C LEU A 11 -3.97 -18.31 -8.08
N CYS A 12 -5.06 -18.89 -8.55
CA CYS A 12 -5.90 -19.72 -7.71
C CYS A 12 -6.66 -20.75 -8.58
N LEU A 13 -6.37 -22.02 -8.31
CA LEU A 13 -7.10 -23.23 -8.68
C LEU A 13 -6.91 -23.85 -10.09
N ILE A 14 -6.36 -25.07 -10.06
CA ILE A 14 -6.23 -26.06 -11.14
C ILE A 14 -7.51 -26.91 -11.22
N LEU A 15 -8.11 -27.08 -12.41
CA LEU A 15 -8.45 -28.39 -13.02
C LEU A 15 -8.98 -28.22 -14.46
N LEU A 16 -8.49 -29.06 -15.36
CA LEU A 16 -8.66 -28.99 -16.82
C LEU A 16 -9.38 -30.24 -17.33
N VAL A 17 -10.40 -30.10 -18.18
CA VAL A 17 -10.79 -31.13 -19.19
C VAL A 17 -11.32 -30.40 -20.43
N VAL A 18 -10.61 -30.54 -21.56
CA VAL A 18 -11.03 -30.11 -22.90
C VAL A 18 -11.38 -31.34 -23.72
N THR A 19 -12.55 -31.34 -24.35
CA THR A 19 -12.85 -32.19 -25.52
C THR A 19 -13.18 -31.28 -26.71
N ALA A 20 -12.47 -31.50 -27.82
CA ALA A 20 -12.62 -30.75 -29.06
C ALA A 20 -13.54 -31.49 -30.04
N SER A 21 -14.39 -30.76 -30.76
CA SER A 21 -14.89 -31.19 -32.07
C SER A 21 -15.48 -30.06 -32.92
N ARG A 22 -14.73 -29.77 -34.00
CA ARG A 22 -15.08 -29.51 -35.41
C ARG A 22 -15.97 -28.33 -35.84
N ALA A 23 -15.43 -27.68 -36.87
CA ALA A 23 -15.95 -26.60 -37.69
C ALA A 23 -17.17 -26.96 -38.55
N GLY A 24 -18.00 -25.95 -38.82
CA GLY A 24 -19.02 -25.90 -39.87
C GLY A 24 -18.98 -24.55 -40.58
N SER A 25 -19.02 -24.59 -41.91
CA SER A 25 -18.83 -23.53 -42.91
C SER A 25 -19.96 -22.47 -42.96
N PRO A 26 -19.82 -21.37 -43.72
CA PRO A 26 -20.65 -20.17 -43.59
C PRO A 26 -21.90 -20.21 -44.47
N GLU A 27 -23.04 -19.73 -43.96
CA GLU A 27 -24.22 -19.42 -44.76
C GLU A 27 -24.32 -17.92 -45.05
N THR A 28 -24.09 -17.58 -46.31
CA THR A 28 -24.51 -16.33 -46.97
C THR A 28 -26.03 -16.26 -47.06
N LYS A 29 -26.65 -15.14 -46.66
CA LYS A 29 -27.93 -14.70 -47.23
C LYS A 29 -28.21 -13.19 -47.10
N ALA A 30 -28.58 -12.65 -48.26
CA ALA A 30 -29.45 -11.52 -48.58
C ALA A 30 -29.10 -10.10 -48.09
N GLN A 31 -28.68 -9.31 -49.07
CA GLN A 31 -28.59 -7.85 -49.09
C GLN A 31 -30.01 -7.24 -49.07
N ALA A 32 -30.33 -6.44 -48.06
CA ALA A 32 -31.54 -5.61 -48.01
C ALA A 32 -31.21 -4.16 -48.39
N ALA A 33 -32.10 -3.56 -49.20
CA ALA A 33 -32.01 -2.20 -49.72
C ALA A 33 -32.00 -1.12 -48.62
N PRO A 34 -31.44 0.08 -48.87
CA PRO A 34 -31.18 1.08 -47.84
C PRO A 34 -32.49 1.74 -47.35
N ALA A 35 -32.78 1.57 -46.06
CA ALA A 35 -33.76 2.40 -45.37
C ALA A 35 -33.14 3.77 -45.10
N GLN A 36 -33.72 4.83 -45.68
CA GLN A 36 -33.52 6.19 -45.21
C GLN A 36 -33.91 6.24 -43.74
N THR A 37 -32.94 6.54 -42.87
CA THR A 37 -33.19 6.83 -41.46
C THR A 37 -32.86 8.29 -41.23
N ASP A 38 -33.90 9.04 -40.90
CA ASP A 38 -33.81 10.42 -40.45
C ASP A 38 -32.83 10.53 -39.28
N SER A 39 -31.90 11.48 -39.41
CA SER A 39 -30.89 11.80 -38.41
C SER A 39 -31.53 12.60 -37.26
N PHE A 40 -32.29 11.93 -36.41
CA PHE A 40 -32.56 12.44 -35.07
C PHE A 40 -31.28 12.30 -34.24
N SER A 41 -30.59 13.41 -33.97
CA SER A 41 -29.60 13.46 -32.89
C SER A 41 -30.33 13.22 -31.58
N ALA A 42 -30.37 11.97 -31.12
CA ALA A 42 -30.89 11.64 -29.80
C ALA A 42 -30.06 12.41 -28.75
N LEU A 43 -30.70 13.33 -28.04
CA LEU A 43 -30.08 14.03 -26.92
C LEU A 43 -29.61 12.98 -25.91
N THR A 44 -28.32 12.97 -25.62
CA THR A 44 -27.73 12.13 -24.57
C THR A 44 -28.42 12.45 -23.24
N PRO A 45 -28.98 11.45 -22.52
CA PRO A 45 -29.65 11.72 -21.25
C PRO A 45 -28.70 12.42 -20.26
N THR A 46 -29.25 13.31 -19.45
CA THR A 46 -28.48 14.14 -18.51
C THR A 46 -28.77 13.72 -17.06
N VAL A 47 -27.72 13.53 -16.26
CA VAL A 47 -27.79 13.26 -14.83
C VAL A 47 -27.34 14.51 -14.07
N ASN A 48 -28.15 14.96 -13.10
CA ASN A 48 -27.83 16.14 -12.29
C ASN A 48 -27.04 15.75 -11.05
N ILE A 49 -25.92 16.41 -10.82
CA ILE A 49 -25.02 16.16 -9.68
C ILE A 49 -24.74 17.48 -8.96
N ASN A 50 -24.86 17.48 -7.64
CA ASN A 50 -24.42 18.58 -6.79
C ASN A 50 -23.03 18.24 -6.25
N LEU A 51 -22.08 19.16 -6.42
CA LEU A 51 -20.71 19.02 -5.94
C LEU A 51 -20.37 20.23 -5.05
N THR A 52 -20.10 19.96 -3.77
CA THR A 52 -19.66 20.95 -2.79
C THR A 52 -18.15 20.85 -2.60
N VAL A 53 -17.43 21.92 -2.91
CA VAL A 53 -16.01 22.05 -2.61
C VAL A 53 -15.84 22.92 -1.38
N ASP A 54 -15.20 22.39 -0.34
CA ASP A 54 -14.85 23.14 0.85
C ASP A 54 -13.33 23.29 0.94
N ALA A 55 -12.85 24.48 0.61
CA ALA A 55 -11.43 24.81 0.68
C ALA A 55 -10.88 24.80 2.12
N LEU A 56 -11.74 24.78 3.14
CA LEU A 56 -11.38 24.78 4.56
C LEU A 56 -11.66 23.43 5.24
N GLY A 57 -12.16 22.45 4.47
CA GLY A 57 -12.46 21.09 4.93
C GLY A 57 -11.38 20.09 4.54
N ASN A 58 -10.98 19.24 5.49
CA ASN A 58 -10.06 18.11 5.35
C ASN A 58 -8.72 18.46 4.70
N ARG A 59 -8.21 19.68 4.97
CA ARG A 59 -6.97 20.18 4.38
C ARG A 59 -5.78 19.31 4.76
N HIS A 60 -5.03 18.81 3.78
CA HIS A 60 -3.76 18.13 4.03
C HIS A 60 -2.85 18.10 2.80
N PRO A 61 -1.52 17.98 2.98
CA PRO A 61 -0.61 17.80 1.86
C PRO A 61 -0.87 16.51 1.11
N ILE A 62 -0.92 16.58 -0.22
CA ILE A 62 -0.81 15.42 -1.10
C ILE A 62 0.68 15.10 -1.24
N SER A 63 1.08 13.87 -0.93
CA SER A 63 2.47 13.47 -1.16
C SER A 63 2.77 13.50 -2.66
N SER A 64 3.90 14.11 -3.05
CA SER A 64 4.31 14.13 -4.45
C SER A 64 4.63 12.74 -4.99
N TYR A 65 4.83 11.73 -4.14
CA TYR A 65 5.26 10.39 -4.53
C TYR A 65 4.11 9.42 -4.88
N VAL A 66 2.86 9.89 -4.92
CA VAL A 66 1.70 9.03 -5.25
C VAL A 66 1.47 8.83 -6.75
N TYR A 67 2.18 9.58 -7.60
CA TYR A 67 2.09 9.51 -9.05
C TYR A 67 3.28 8.74 -9.66
N GLY A 68 3.65 7.61 -9.04
CA GLY A 68 4.75 6.75 -9.47
C GLY A 68 4.34 5.57 -10.34
N GLY A 69 5.32 4.87 -10.89
CA GLY A 69 5.12 3.65 -11.69
C GLY A 69 6.39 2.82 -11.87
N ALA A 70 6.22 1.54 -12.19
CA ALA A 70 7.30 0.61 -12.48
C ALA A 70 7.48 0.39 -13.99
N TYR A 71 8.69 0.15 -14.49
CA TYR A 71 8.94 -0.17 -15.91
C TYR A 71 8.37 0.85 -16.93
N PRO A 72 8.60 2.17 -16.78
CA PRO A 72 8.26 3.11 -17.85
C PRO A 72 9.05 2.78 -19.12
N GLN A 73 8.52 3.18 -20.28
CA GLN A 73 9.09 2.80 -21.57
C GLN A 73 10.56 3.24 -21.71
N ASP A 74 10.88 4.46 -21.29
CA ASP A 74 12.19 5.10 -21.39
C ASP A 74 12.26 6.42 -20.58
N ALA A 75 13.45 7.02 -20.49
CA ALA A 75 13.67 8.29 -19.80
C ALA A 75 12.88 9.50 -20.38
N PRO A 76 12.73 9.65 -21.72
CA PRO A 76 11.83 10.65 -22.29
C PRO A 76 10.38 10.51 -21.83
N THR A 77 9.88 9.28 -21.72
CA THR A 77 8.52 8.98 -21.21
C THR A 77 8.37 9.40 -19.75
N ILE A 78 9.39 9.17 -18.91
CA ILE A 78 9.42 9.66 -17.52
C ILE A 78 9.32 11.19 -17.50
N THR A 79 10.16 11.85 -18.31
CA THR A 79 10.19 13.32 -18.40
C THR A 79 8.84 13.87 -18.86
N ASP A 80 8.29 13.38 -19.98
CA ASP A 80 7.03 13.90 -20.56
C ASP A 80 5.81 13.65 -19.66
N SER A 81 5.72 12.48 -19.04
CA SER A 81 4.60 12.16 -18.15
C SER A 81 4.66 12.95 -16.85
N GLY A 82 5.84 13.34 -16.38
CA GLY A 82 6.02 13.89 -15.02
C GLY A 82 5.82 12.83 -13.93
N LEU A 83 6.00 11.53 -14.26
CA LEU A 83 5.96 10.42 -13.31
C LEU A 83 6.92 10.70 -12.14
N THR A 84 6.42 10.67 -10.90
CA THR A 84 7.17 11.24 -9.77
C THR A 84 8.07 10.26 -9.03
N VAL A 85 7.80 8.95 -9.19
CA VAL A 85 8.63 7.84 -8.70
C VAL A 85 8.75 6.78 -9.81
N VAL A 86 9.95 6.25 -10.01
CA VAL A 86 10.20 5.08 -10.87
C VAL A 86 10.68 3.92 -10.01
N ARG A 87 9.90 2.84 -9.96
CA ARG A 87 10.19 1.65 -9.15
C ARG A 87 10.95 0.60 -9.95
N TRP A 88 12.18 0.32 -9.51
CA TRP A 88 12.94 -0.88 -9.83
C TRP A 88 12.48 -2.00 -8.89
N GLY A 89 11.50 -2.81 -9.32
CA GLY A 89 10.85 -3.79 -8.45
C GLY A 89 10.19 -4.99 -9.14
N GLY A 90 9.48 -5.79 -8.36
CA GLY A 90 8.82 -7.03 -8.79
C GLY A 90 9.72 -8.26 -8.70
N ASN A 91 9.16 -9.43 -9.03
CA ASN A 91 9.78 -10.76 -8.88
C ASN A 91 11.24 -10.84 -9.39
N ALA A 92 11.49 -10.30 -10.58
CA ALA A 92 12.83 -10.30 -11.19
C ALA A 92 13.89 -9.65 -10.29
N THR A 93 13.51 -8.60 -9.57
CA THR A 93 14.46 -7.80 -8.78
C THR A 93 14.90 -8.49 -7.50
N SER A 94 14.10 -9.40 -6.94
CA SER A 94 14.49 -10.26 -5.80
C SER A 94 15.65 -11.18 -6.13
N ARG A 95 15.96 -11.39 -7.42
CA ARG A 95 17.04 -12.26 -7.89
C ARG A 95 18.10 -11.50 -8.70
N TYR A 96 18.10 -10.16 -8.66
CA TYR A 96 18.99 -9.32 -9.45
C TYR A 96 20.44 -9.39 -8.94
N ASN A 97 21.36 -9.73 -9.84
CA ASN A 97 22.80 -9.68 -9.61
C ASN A 97 23.37 -8.34 -10.10
N TRP A 98 23.65 -7.43 -9.17
CA TRP A 98 24.15 -6.09 -9.46
C TRP A 98 25.56 -6.02 -10.07
N LYS A 99 26.32 -7.13 -10.07
CA LYS A 99 27.65 -7.20 -10.70
C LYS A 99 27.58 -7.65 -12.15
N LEU A 100 26.70 -8.60 -12.44
CA LEU A 100 26.53 -9.20 -13.76
C LEU A 100 25.38 -8.57 -14.56
N PHE A 101 24.56 -7.76 -13.89
CA PHE A 101 23.36 -7.12 -14.44
C PHE A 101 22.37 -8.13 -15.01
N THR A 102 22.20 -9.23 -14.29
CA THR A 102 21.34 -10.36 -14.65
C THR A 102 20.29 -10.59 -13.56
N TYR A 103 19.24 -11.31 -13.90
CA TYR A 103 18.21 -11.73 -12.96
C TYR A 103 17.75 -13.15 -13.28
N ASN A 104 17.21 -13.85 -12.30
CA ASN A 104 16.55 -15.12 -12.50
C ASN A 104 15.06 -14.83 -12.65
N ALA A 105 14.44 -15.32 -13.73
CA ALA A 105 13.02 -15.10 -14.00
C ALA A 105 12.08 -15.88 -13.05
N ALA A 106 12.65 -16.63 -12.10
CA ALA A 106 11.90 -17.29 -11.06
C ALA A 106 10.79 -18.19 -11.66
N ASN A 107 9.68 -18.37 -10.95
CA ASN A 107 8.55 -19.12 -11.48
C ASN A 107 7.81 -18.41 -12.63
N ASP A 108 8.13 -17.14 -12.96
CA ASP A 108 7.49 -16.43 -14.07
C ASP A 108 7.94 -16.98 -15.43
N TYR A 109 9.19 -17.45 -15.52
CA TYR A 109 9.72 -18.11 -16.70
C TYR A 109 10.82 -19.13 -16.36
N TYR A 110 10.41 -20.36 -16.08
CA TYR A 110 11.26 -21.57 -15.95
C TYR A 110 12.54 -21.46 -15.09
N TYR A 111 12.60 -20.49 -14.17
CA TYR A 111 13.75 -20.25 -13.29
C TYR A 111 15.07 -20.06 -14.04
N GLU A 112 14.99 -19.39 -15.19
CA GLU A 112 16.12 -19.13 -16.09
C GLU A 112 16.76 -17.77 -15.80
N ASP A 113 18.09 -17.68 -15.97
CA ASP A 113 18.82 -16.43 -15.84
C ASP A 113 18.82 -15.63 -17.14
N PHE A 114 18.47 -14.35 -17.06
CA PHE A 114 18.49 -13.43 -18.21
C PHE A 114 19.24 -12.13 -17.89
N ASN A 115 19.61 -11.39 -18.95
CA ASN A 115 20.11 -10.03 -18.79
C ASN A 115 18.96 -9.13 -18.32
N TYR A 116 19.23 -8.33 -17.28
CA TYR A 116 18.26 -7.36 -16.78
C TYR A 116 18.33 -6.07 -17.58
N THR A 117 17.19 -5.44 -17.83
CA THR A 117 17.15 -4.06 -18.32
C THR A 117 15.84 -3.39 -17.94
N GLU A 118 15.93 -2.17 -17.42
CA GLU A 118 14.80 -1.28 -17.21
C GLU A 118 15.18 0.10 -17.77
N ILE A 119 14.30 0.75 -18.52
CA ILE A 119 14.56 2.01 -19.27
C ILE A 119 15.82 2.01 -20.15
N GLY A 120 16.32 0.83 -20.54
CA GLY A 120 17.59 0.67 -21.27
C GLY A 120 18.83 0.52 -20.39
N ASP A 121 18.67 0.53 -19.07
CA ASP A 121 19.73 0.40 -18.07
C ASP A 121 19.72 -0.98 -17.42
N ALA A 122 20.88 -1.63 -17.40
CA ALA A 122 21.10 -2.90 -16.72
C ALA A 122 21.74 -2.70 -15.33
N ASP A 123 22.47 -1.58 -15.16
CA ASP A 123 23.12 -1.18 -13.91
C ASP A 123 22.17 -0.34 -13.04
N SER A 124 21.79 -0.88 -11.88
CA SER A 124 20.97 -0.21 -10.87
C SER A 124 21.47 1.19 -10.44
N ALA A 125 22.78 1.44 -10.40
CA ALA A 125 23.31 2.77 -10.05
C ALA A 125 23.16 3.77 -11.20
N LYS A 126 23.31 3.30 -12.45
CA LYS A 126 23.02 4.08 -13.65
C LYS A 126 21.53 4.41 -13.75
N PHE A 127 20.66 3.44 -13.50
CA PHE A 127 19.22 3.64 -13.44
C PHE A 127 18.83 4.76 -12.49
N ILE A 128 19.35 4.77 -11.25
CA ILE A 128 19.11 5.85 -10.29
C ILE A 128 19.50 7.21 -10.88
N THR A 129 20.65 7.28 -11.54
CA THR A 129 21.17 8.52 -12.12
C THR A 129 20.28 9.01 -13.27
N ASP A 130 19.83 8.11 -14.14
CA ASP A 130 19.02 8.43 -15.30
C ASP A 130 17.57 8.78 -14.93
N VAL A 131 16.97 8.08 -13.96
CA VAL A 131 15.66 8.43 -13.38
C VAL A 131 15.67 9.83 -12.78
N LYS A 132 16.72 10.16 -12.00
CA LYS A 132 16.90 11.52 -11.46
C LYS A 132 17.06 12.56 -12.55
N LYS A 133 17.84 12.25 -13.58
CA LYS A 133 18.04 13.14 -14.74
C LYS A 133 16.74 13.38 -15.51
N ALA A 134 15.83 12.40 -15.52
CA ALA A 134 14.49 12.52 -16.07
C ALA A 134 13.49 13.25 -15.15
N GLY A 135 13.94 13.77 -14.00
CA GLY A 135 13.11 14.56 -13.08
C GLY A 135 12.28 13.75 -12.08
N SER A 136 12.60 12.46 -11.89
CA SER A 136 11.84 11.55 -11.03
C SER A 136 12.67 10.99 -9.87
N HIS A 137 12.03 10.25 -8.96
CA HIS A 137 12.65 9.65 -7.78
C HIS A 137 12.77 8.13 -7.97
N PRO A 138 13.97 7.55 -7.82
CA PRO A 138 14.10 6.10 -7.86
C PRO A 138 13.57 5.46 -6.56
N LEU A 139 12.87 4.34 -6.70
CA LEU A 139 12.58 3.38 -5.65
C LEU A 139 13.25 2.07 -6.01
N MET A 140 14.12 1.56 -5.14
CA MET A 140 14.97 0.40 -5.44
C MET A 140 14.63 -0.81 -4.57
N THR A 141 14.44 -1.98 -5.15
CA THR A 141 14.48 -3.22 -4.39
C THR A 141 15.89 -3.51 -3.86
N MET A 142 16.04 -3.66 -2.55
CA MET A 142 17.21 -4.26 -1.92
C MET A 142 16.93 -5.75 -1.66
N VAL A 143 17.63 -6.63 -2.37
CA VAL A 143 17.43 -8.08 -2.28
C VAL A 143 17.73 -8.61 -0.88
N MET A 144 16.80 -9.38 -0.31
CA MET A 144 16.93 -10.06 0.98
C MET A 144 17.10 -11.58 0.84
N LEU A 145 16.75 -12.17 -0.31
CA LEU A 145 17.08 -13.57 -0.60
C LEU A 145 18.59 -13.84 -0.61
N PRO A 146 19.07 -14.99 -0.14
CA PRO A 146 20.50 -15.29 -0.07
C PRO A 146 21.12 -15.65 -1.43
N TRP A 147 20.34 -15.70 -2.52
CA TRP A 147 20.77 -16.15 -3.84
C TRP A 147 20.27 -15.20 -4.92
N VAL A 148 21.19 -14.76 -5.78
CA VAL A 148 20.88 -13.99 -6.99
C VAL A 148 21.40 -14.70 -8.23
N ALA A 149 20.92 -14.30 -9.40
CA ALA A 149 21.26 -14.92 -10.69
C ALA A 149 22.76 -15.02 -10.94
N GLN A 150 23.16 -16.00 -11.74
CA GLN A 150 24.45 -16.04 -12.43
C GLN A 150 24.39 -15.27 -13.75
N SER A 151 25.35 -15.49 -14.66
CA SER A 151 25.30 -14.88 -15.99
C SER A 151 24.08 -15.37 -16.77
N ALA A 152 23.57 -14.56 -17.69
CA ALA A 152 22.43 -14.94 -18.52
C ALA A 152 22.65 -16.28 -19.24
N GLU A 153 21.56 -17.04 -19.39
CA GLU A 153 21.55 -18.28 -20.13
C GLU A 153 21.81 -18.03 -21.62
N ASN A 154 22.48 -19.00 -22.26
CA ASN A 154 22.82 -18.95 -23.69
C ASN A 154 22.48 -20.26 -24.40
N GLY A 155 21.53 -21.02 -23.84
CA GLY A 155 21.16 -22.37 -24.28
C GLY A 155 22.20 -23.46 -24.05
N SER A 156 23.41 -23.13 -23.57
CA SER A 156 24.52 -24.10 -23.43
C SER A 156 25.22 -24.08 -22.07
N ASN A 157 25.12 -22.99 -21.31
CA ASN A 157 25.79 -22.83 -20.01
C ASN A 157 25.03 -23.48 -18.84
N GLY A 158 23.77 -23.86 -19.02
CA GLY A 158 22.99 -24.56 -17.98
C GLY A 158 22.48 -23.67 -16.86
N HIS A 159 22.35 -22.37 -17.08
CA HIS A 159 21.94 -21.40 -16.04
C HIS A 159 20.40 -21.32 -15.91
N TRP A 160 19.81 -22.45 -15.56
CA TRP A 160 18.40 -22.63 -15.24
C TRP A 160 18.25 -23.62 -14.09
N SER A 161 17.44 -23.29 -13.08
CA SER A 161 17.47 -23.99 -11.80
C SER A 161 16.99 -25.46 -11.86
N PHE A 162 16.16 -25.80 -12.86
CA PHE A 162 15.55 -27.14 -12.98
C PHE A 162 15.87 -27.82 -14.31
N SER A 163 17.15 -28.07 -14.58
CA SER A 163 17.60 -28.84 -15.75
C SER A 163 16.92 -30.21 -15.86
N VAL A 164 16.29 -30.51 -17.00
CA VAL A 164 15.66 -31.80 -17.30
C VAL A 164 16.69 -32.91 -17.37
N ALA A 165 17.86 -32.65 -17.95
CA ALA A 165 18.98 -33.58 -18.01
C ALA A 165 19.47 -33.97 -16.60
N LYS A 166 19.38 -33.05 -15.62
CA LYS A 166 19.80 -33.28 -14.24
C LYS A 166 18.71 -33.88 -13.36
N TYR A 167 17.48 -33.34 -13.44
CA TYR A 167 16.38 -33.64 -12.51
C TYR A 167 15.32 -34.59 -13.08
N GLY A 168 15.44 -34.96 -14.35
CA GLY A 168 14.51 -35.85 -15.04
C GLY A 168 13.35 -35.11 -15.71
N ALA A 169 12.44 -35.88 -16.30
CA ALA A 169 11.29 -35.35 -17.03
C ALA A 169 10.35 -34.54 -16.12
N GLN A 170 9.89 -33.40 -16.65
CA GLN A 170 9.06 -32.42 -15.95
C GLN A 170 7.76 -32.20 -16.71
N CYS A 171 6.73 -31.69 -16.04
CA CYS A 171 5.43 -31.51 -16.70
C CYS A 171 5.39 -30.38 -17.73
N SER A 172 6.29 -29.40 -17.59
CA SER A 172 6.47 -28.34 -18.58
C SER A 172 7.94 -27.96 -18.65
N VAL A 173 8.37 -27.59 -19.85
CA VAL A 173 9.70 -27.10 -20.17
C VAL A 173 9.57 -25.86 -21.06
N ASP A 174 10.58 -25.00 -21.07
CA ASP A 174 10.64 -23.92 -22.04
C ASP A 174 10.66 -24.50 -23.47
N PRO A 175 9.74 -24.10 -24.37
CA PRO A 175 9.77 -24.54 -25.76
C PRO A 175 11.03 -24.10 -26.53
N PHE A 176 11.74 -23.07 -26.07
CA PHE A 176 12.97 -22.59 -26.71
C PHE A 176 14.24 -23.19 -26.11
N ASN A 177 14.17 -23.66 -24.86
CA ASN A 177 15.20 -24.40 -24.16
C ASN A 177 14.58 -25.61 -23.42
N THR A 178 14.48 -26.76 -24.11
CA THR A 178 13.78 -27.92 -23.54
C THR A 178 14.51 -28.59 -22.37
N ASP A 179 15.72 -28.14 -22.02
CA ASP A 179 16.37 -28.53 -20.77
C ASP A 179 15.93 -27.68 -19.57
N ALA A 180 15.42 -26.46 -19.78
CA ALA A 180 14.86 -25.65 -18.70
C ALA A 180 13.44 -26.11 -18.34
N GLY A 181 13.31 -26.77 -17.19
CA GLY A 181 12.02 -27.26 -16.69
C GLY A 181 11.37 -26.34 -15.66
N ASN A 182 10.09 -26.54 -15.39
CA ASN A 182 9.32 -25.73 -14.44
C ASN A 182 9.46 -26.16 -12.96
N GLY A 183 10.32 -27.11 -12.66
CA GLY A 183 10.53 -27.66 -11.32
C GLY A 183 9.40 -28.54 -10.79
N LEU A 184 8.53 -29.06 -11.65
CA LEU A 184 7.46 -30.00 -11.29
C LEU A 184 7.66 -31.33 -12.02
N LYS A 185 7.42 -32.46 -11.34
CA LYS A 185 7.35 -33.77 -12.00
C LYS A 185 6.21 -33.81 -13.02
N THR A 186 6.18 -34.86 -13.85
CA THR A 186 5.18 -35.05 -14.91
C THR A 186 3.71 -35.10 -14.45
N ASP A 187 3.45 -35.15 -13.13
CA ASP A 187 2.11 -35.09 -12.53
C ASP A 187 1.59 -33.65 -12.31
N CYS A 188 2.38 -32.64 -12.70
CA CYS A 188 2.08 -31.21 -12.54
C CYS A 188 1.83 -30.76 -11.09
N SER A 189 2.26 -31.53 -10.09
CA SER A 189 1.94 -31.24 -8.68
C SER A 189 3.09 -31.54 -7.72
N THR A 190 3.88 -32.58 -7.98
CA THR A 190 5.03 -32.90 -7.13
C THR A 190 6.21 -31.98 -7.47
N THR A 191 6.61 -31.16 -6.50
CA THR A 191 7.75 -30.24 -6.64
C THR A 191 9.09 -30.97 -6.62
N LEU A 192 10.03 -30.51 -7.45
CA LEU A 192 11.44 -30.87 -7.41
C LEU A 192 12.22 -29.89 -6.50
N THR A 193 13.39 -30.33 -6.02
CA THR A 193 14.32 -29.48 -5.26
C THR A 193 15.56 -29.22 -6.10
N ALA A 194 15.80 -27.96 -6.45
CA ALA A 194 16.98 -27.53 -7.18
C ALA A 194 18.20 -27.43 -6.26
N ASN A 195 19.40 -27.51 -6.83
CA ASN A 195 20.61 -27.00 -6.20
C ASN A 195 20.69 -25.51 -6.56
N PRO A 196 20.66 -24.58 -5.59
CA PRO A 196 20.71 -23.15 -5.89
C PRO A 196 21.87 -22.76 -6.81
N ASN A 197 23.03 -23.43 -6.70
CA ASN A 197 24.21 -23.15 -7.51
C ASN A 197 24.08 -23.46 -9.00
N ASP A 198 22.99 -24.11 -9.44
CA ASP A 198 22.79 -24.43 -10.86
C ASP A 198 22.57 -23.16 -11.70
N ALA A 199 21.87 -22.17 -11.14
CA ALA A 199 21.62 -20.88 -11.80
C ALA A 199 21.92 -19.68 -10.89
N ASN A 200 22.44 -19.88 -9.68
CA ASN A 200 22.55 -18.77 -8.73
C ASN A 200 23.89 -18.71 -8.01
N VAL A 201 24.28 -17.51 -7.59
CA VAL A 201 25.43 -17.26 -6.71
C VAL A 201 24.96 -16.69 -5.37
N PRO A 202 25.71 -16.90 -4.28
CA PRO A 202 25.36 -16.32 -3.00
C PRO A 202 25.39 -14.79 -3.03
N LEU A 203 24.35 -14.17 -2.48
CA LEU A 203 24.34 -12.76 -2.09
C LEU A 203 24.58 -12.67 -0.59
N LEU A 204 25.79 -12.26 -0.24
CA LEU A 204 26.27 -12.12 1.13
C LEU A 204 26.27 -10.64 1.53
N ASP A 205 26.50 -10.34 2.81
CA ASP A 205 26.52 -8.96 3.28
C ASP A 205 27.80 -8.22 2.93
N GLN A 206 28.94 -8.90 3.12
CA GLN A 206 30.28 -8.37 2.93
C GLN A 206 31.25 -9.53 2.66
N SER A 207 32.41 -9.21 2.08
CA SER A 207 33.41 -10.21 1.72
C SER A 207 34.09 -10.83 2.94
N GLY A 208 34.19 -12.15 2.92
CA GLY A 208 34.92 -13.01 3.83
C GLY A 208 35.98 -13.86 3.11
N THR A 209 36.87 -14.49 3.88
CA THR A 209 38.00 -15.27 3.35
C THR A 209 37.62 -16.66 2.85
N SER A 210 36.37 -17.09 3.07
CA SER A 210 35.88 -18.44 2.75
C SER A 210 34.60 -18.41 1.91
N ASP A 211 34.33 -17.28 1.24
CA ASP A 211 33.10 -17.11 0.48
C ASP A 211 33.13 -17.97 -0.80
N PRO A 212 31.99 -18.54 -1.20
CA PRO A 212 31.91 -19.28 -2.46
C PRO A 212 32.33 -18.42 -3.66
N PRO A 213 32.97 -18.99 -4.69
CA PRO A 213 33.32 -18.26 -5.91
C PRO A 213 32.10 -17.58 -6.54
N GLY A 214 32.29 -16.34 -7.02
CA GLY A 214 31.21 -15.56 -7.66
C GLY A 214 30.23 -14.90 -6.69
N SER A 215 30.39 -15.06 -5.37
CA SER A 215 29.56 -14.37 -4.38
C SER A 215 29.57 -12.85 -4.58
N VAL A 216 28.41 -12.23 -4.38
CA VAL A 216 28.21 -10.77 -4.46
C VAL A 216 27.78 -10.21 -3.12
N TYR A 217 27.98 -8.90 -2.90
CA TYR A 217 27.90 -8.31 -1.57
C TYR A 217 26.93 -7.13 -1.46
N ARG A 218 25.99 -7.19 -0.51
CA ARG A 218 24.99 -6.13 -0.25
C ARG A 218 25.63 -4.82 0.21
N ASN A 219 26.66 -4.85 1.05
CA ASN A 219 27.27 -3.62 1.57
C ASN A 219 27.89 -2.76 0.45
N GLN A 220 28.57 -3.41 -0.49
CA GLN A 220 29.16 -2.77 -1.67
C GLN A 220 28.07 -2.24 -2.60
N TRP A 221 27.00 -3.01 -2.79
CA TRP A 221 25.87 -2.59 -3.61
C TRP A 221 25.16 -1.37 -3.01
N ALA A 222 24.76 -1.45 -1.73
CA ALA A 222 24.12 -0.36 -1.00
C ALA A 222 24.96 0.91 -1.02
N THR A 223 26.29 0.81 -0.87
CA THR A 223 27.21 1.96 -0.97
C THR A 223 27.19 2.59 -2.36
N ALA A 224 27.17 1.78 -3.42
CA ALA A 224 27.06 2.26 -4.79
C ALA A 224 25.71 2.95 -5.07
N LEU A 225 24.60 2.34 -4.61
CA LEU A 225 23.26 2.93 -4.72
C LEU A 225 23.16 4.25 -3.95
N ALA A 226 23.63 4.30 -2.70
CA ALA A 226 23.64 5.52 -1.89
C ALA A 226 24.41 6.67 -2.54
N THR A 227 25.52 6.35 -3.22
CA THR A 227 26.28 7.32 -4.01
C THR A 227 25.47 7.85 -5.19
N ALA A 228 24.79 6.97 -5.92
CA ALA A 228 23.95 7.34 -7.05
C ALA A 228 22.73 8.19 -6.62
N PHE A 229 22.10 7.85 -5.49
CA PHE A 229 21.00 8.62 -4.92
C PHE A 229 21.42 10.04 -4.52
N GLY A 230 22.55 10.18 -3.82
CA GLY A 230 23.11 11.47 -3.41
C GLY A 230 22.24 12.25 -2.40
N SER A 231 21.48 13.25 -2.89
CA SER A 231 20.62 14.11 -2.06
C SER A 231 19.12 13.85 -2.23
N THR A 232 18.73 13.11 -3.26
CA THR A 232 17.36 12.62 -3.44
C THR A 232 17.01 11.69 -2.26
N PRO A 233 15.74 11.48 -1.88
CA PRO A 233 15.36 10.38 -0.99
C PRO A 233 15.89 9.02 -1.46
N HIS A 234 16.41 8.21 -0.53
CA HIS A 234 16.94 6.87 -0.81
C HIS A 234 15.85 5.84 -0.52
N PHE A 235 14.87 5.69 -1.40
CA PHE A 235 13.76 4.75 -1.18
C PHE A 235 14.19 3.32 -1.49
N TYR A 236 13.95 2.42 -0.55
CA TYR A 236 14.23 1.00 -0.68
C TYR A 236 13.01 0.14 -0.37
N ASP A 237 12.55 -0.62 -1.35
CA ASP A 237 11.70 -1.80 -1.11
C ASP A 237 12.62 -2.89 -0.53
N MET A 238 12.28 -3.38 0.65
CA MET A 238 13.03 -4.46 1.28
C MET A 238 12.55 -5.78 0.70
N ASP A 239 13.15 -6.16 -0.43
CA ASP A 239 12.74 -7.26 -1.33
C ASP A 239 11.36 -7.05 -1.98
N ASN A 240 10.67 -8.12 -2.38
CA ASN A 240 9.36 -8.11 -3.03
C ASN A 240 8.54 -9.35 -2.62
N GLU A 241 7.32 -9.15 -2.14
CA GLU A 241 6.35 -10.20 -1.81
C GLU A 241 6.96 -11.38 -1.03
N ILE A 242 7.61 -11.05 0.08
CA ILE A 242 8.33 -11.99 0.96
C ILE A 242 7.42 -13.16 1.40
N ASP A 243 6.13 -12.88 1.54
CA ASP A 243 5.06 -13.83 1.87
C ASP A 243 4.86 -14.95 0.83
N ILE A 244 5.32 -14.80 -0.42
CA ILE A 244 5.19 -15.82 -1.48
C ILE A 244 6.51 -16.30 -2.08
N TRP A 245 7.66 -16.04 -1.44
CA TRP A 245 8.96 -16.57 -1.91
C TRP A 245 8.94 -18.10 -2.12
N GLY A 246 8.27 -18.85 -1.24
CA GLY A 246 8.04 -20.29 -1.34
C GLY A 246 7.41 -20.77 -2.66
N GLY A 247 6.66 -19.89 -3.34
CA GLY A 247 6.06 -20.12 -4.64
C GLY A 247 6.87 -19.52 -5.77
N THR A 248 7.11 -18.21 -5.73
CA THR A 248 7.78 -17.45 -6.80
C THR A 248 9.23 -17.86 -6.95
N HIS A 249 9.98 -18.00 -5.86
CA HIS A 249 11.43 -18.29 -5.84
C HIS A 249 11.73 -19.69 -5.30
N ARG A 250 10.87 -20.66 -5.61
CA ARG A 250 10.93 -22.04 -5.10
C ARG A 250 12.28 -22.74 -5.34
N ASP A 251 13.01 -22.35 -6.38
CA ASP A 251 14.33 -22.89 -6.70
C ASP A 251 15.37 -22.64 -5.59
N VAL A 252 15.25 -21.53 -4.86
CA VAL A 252 16.19 -21.15 -3.79
C VAL A 252 15.54 -20.99 -2.42
N HIS A 253 14.23 -20.84 -2.38
CA HIS A 253 13.42 -20.75 -1.18
C HIS A 253 12.16 -21.62 -1.37
N PRO A 254 12.25 -22.95 -1.18
CA PRO A 254 11.13 -23.86 -1.48
C PRO A 254 10.11 -23.99 -0.36
N LEU A 255 10.43 -23.51 0.85
CA LEU A 255 9.54 -23.61 1.99
C LEU A 255 8.59 -22.40 2.02
N PRO A 256 7.34 -22.57 2.46
CA PRO A 256 6.43 -21.45 2.67
C PRO A 256 7.04 -20.48 3.69
N THR A 257 7.12 -19.19 3.36
CA THR A 257 7.67 -18.19 4.27
C THR A 257 6.79 -18.06 5.52
N ALA A 258 7.41 -18.18 6.69
CA ALA A 258 6.73 -18.05 7.98
C ALA A 258 6.76 -16.60 8.50
N TYR A 259 5.83 -16.24 9.38
CA TYR A 259 5.71 -14.95 10.06
C TYR A 259 7.04 -14.54 10.71
N ASN A 260 7.63 -15.43 11.52
CA ASN A 260 8.92 -15.17 12.18
C ASN A 260 10.04 -14.95 11.18
N GLU A 261 10.09 -15.74 10.11
CA GLU A 261 11.08 -15.57 9.05
C GLU A 261 10.94 -14.20 8.36
N MET A 262 9.71 -13.77 8.04
CA MET A 262 9.46 -12.44 7.46
C MET A 262 9.94 -11.32 8.39
N ARG A 263 9.64 -11.41 9.70
CA ARG A 263 10.11 -10.43 10.70
C ARG A 263 11.63 -10.43 10.78
N ASP A 264 12.23 -11.60 11.02
CA ASP A 264 13.65 -11.72 11.35
C ASP A 264 14.53 -11.33 10.16
N THR A 265 14.16 -11.75 8.95
CA THR A 265 14.85 -11.38 7.71
C THR A 265 14.74 -9.88 7.51
N PHE A 266 13.54 -9.29 7.60
CA PHE A 266 13.36 -7.85 7.43
C PHE A 266 14.17 -7.04 8.45
N VAL A 267 14.01 -7.31 9.75
CA VAL A 267 14.68 -6.54 10.81
C VAL A 267 16.19 -6.62 10.66
N THR A 268 16.73 -7.80 10.31
CA THR A 268 18.16 -8.01 10.09
C THR A 268 18.66 -7.18 8.91
N GLU A 269 18.07 -7.33 7.74
CA GLU A 269 18.54 -6.67 6.52
C GLU A 269 18.27 -5.15 6.54
N ALA A 270 17.13 -4.72 7.05
CA ALA A 270 16.76 -3.31 7.19
C ALA A 270 17.72 -2.53 8.13
N ARG A 271 18.27 -3.20 9.15
CA ARG A 271 19.25 -2.59 10.08
C ARG A 271 20.64 -2.54 9.44
N LYS A 272 21.06 -3.60 8.75
CA LYS A 272 22.32 -3.60 7.99
C LYS A 272 22.31 -2.53 6.90
N LEU A 273 21.22 -2.42 6.14
CA LEU A 273 21.07 -1.40 5.11
C LEU A 273 21.21 0.01 5.69
N LYS A 274 20.58 0.32 6.83
CA LYS A 274 20.75 1.62 7.49
C LYS A 274 22.19 1.88 7.94
N GLY A 275 22.95 0.83 8.25
CA GLY A 275 24.38 0.92 8.55
C GLY A 275 25.25 1.25 7.32
N TRP A 276 24.90 0.71 6.15
CA TRP A 276 25.61 0.98 4.89
C TRP A 276 25.16 2.28 4.21
N ASP A 277 23.88 2.62 4.38
CA ASP A 277 23.26 3.85 3.91
C ASP A 277 22.41 4.49 5.02
N PRO A 278 22.97 5.47 5.76
CA PRO A 278 22.26 6.15 6.83
C PRO A 278 21.00 6.93 6.38
N LYS A 279 20.86 7.23 5.09
CA LYS A 279 19.70 7.96 4.52
C LYS A 279 18.60 7.04 3.99
N ALA A 280 18.83 5.72 3.96
CA ALA A 280 17.87 4.74 3.45
C ALA A 280 16.49 4.90 4.09
N LEU A 281 15.43 4.97 3.30
CA LEU A 281 14.04 4.89 3.73
C LEU A 281 13.53 3.50 3.37
N ARG A 282 13.30 2.66 4.37
CA ARG A 282 12.99 1.24 4.21
C ARG A 282 11.47 1.01 4.19
N LEU A 283 10.98 0.56 3.05
CA LEU A 283 9.60 0.15 2.80
C LEU A 283 9.49 -1.35 3.09
N GLY A 284 8.48 -1.77 3.86
CA GLY A 284 8.29 -3.18 4.17
C GLY A 284 6.94 -3.52 4.78
N PRO A 285 6.51 -4.79 4.72
CA PRO A 285 7.27 -5.94 4.21
C PRO A 285 7.18 -6.12 2.68
N VAL A 286 6.58 -5.17 1.95
CA VAL A 286 6.29 -5.30 0.50
C VAL A 286 5.38 -6.52 0.27
N SER A 287 4.40 -6.71 1.16
CA SER A 287 3.52 -7.90 1.17
C SER A 287 2.68 -7.95 -0.09
N CYS A 288 2.43 -9.14 -0.63
CA CYS A 288 1.35 -9.28 -1.60
C CYS A 288 0.02 -8.85 -0.98
N CYS A 289 -0.84 -8.43 -1.89
CA CYS A 289 -2.29 -8.43 -1.96
C CYS A 289 -3.14 -8.99 -0.79
N TRP A 290 -4.45 -8.76 -0.89
CA TRP A 290 -5.43 -8.87 0.20
C TRP A 290 -5.30 -10.10 1.10
N TRP A 291 -5.10 -11.30 0.53
CA TRP A 291 -4.95 -12.54 1.30
C TRP A 291 -3.80 -12.46 2.31
N PHE A 292 -2.66 -11.94 1.86
CA PHE A 292 -1.41 -11.90 2.62
C PHE A 292 -1.32 -10.72 3.59
N TYR A 293 -2.28 -9.79 3.54
CA TYR A 293 -2.46 -8.84 4.64
C TYR A 293 -2.86 -9.59 5.93
N TRP A 294 -3.55 -10.71 5.77
CA TRP A 294 -4.15 -11.43 6.89
C TRP A 294 -3.48 -12.78 7.13
N ASN A 295 -3.05 -13.50 6.10
CA ASN A 295 -2.66 -14.91 6.21
C ASN A 295 -1.25 -15.14 5.66
N GLY A 296 -0.52 -16.08 6.26
CA GLY A 296 0.79 -16.50 5.74
C GLY A 296 0.65 -17.51 4.61
N ALA A 297 1.78 -17.83 3.98
CA ALA A 297 1.85 -18.91 3.01
C ALA A 297 1.30 -20.21 3.60
N ASN A 298 0.57 -20.98 2.79
CA ASN A 298 -0.07 -22.25 3.14
C ASN A 298 -1.05 -22.23 4.34
N GLY A 299 -1.41 -21.06 4.88
CA GLY A 299 -2.45 -20.89 5.89
C GLY A 299 -2.18 -21.54 7.26
N ASN A 300 -0.99 -22.06 7.52
CA ASN A 300 -0.69 -22.87 8.70
C ASN A 300 -0.01 -22.11 9.85
N ASP A 301 0.55 -20.92 9.59
CA ASP A 301 1.41 -20.26 10.58
C ASP A 301 0.66 -19.32 11.55
N LYS A 302 -0.51 -18.80 11.15
CA LYS A 302 -1.36 -17.92 11.98
C LYS A 302 -1.72 -18.55 13.34
N GLY A 303 -1.95 -19.86 13.37
CA GLY A 303 -2.29 -20.59 14.60
C GLY A 303 -1.16 -20.57 15.65
N ALA A 304 0.10 -20.54 15.20
CA ALA A 304 1.28 -20.44 16.07
C ALA A 304 1.49 -19.03 16.65
N HIS A 305 0.70 -18.05 16.20
CA HIS A 305 0.83 -16.63 16.54
C HIS A 305 -0.46 -16.08 17.16
N ALA A 306 -1.08 -16.85 18.07
CA ALA A 306 -2.35 -16.52 18.72
C ALA A 306 -3.51 -16.21 17.77
N GLY A 307 -3.49 -16.72 16.54
CA GLY A 307 -4.53 -16.41 15.56
C GLY A 307 -4.47 -14.98 15.01
N VAL A 308 -3.39 -14.23 15.28
CA VAL A 308 -3.24 -12.85 14.84
C VAL A 308 -2.99 -12.78 13.33
N ASP A 309 -3.64 -11.83 12.66
CA ASP A 309 -3.44 -11.57 11.23
C ASP A 309 -2.01 -11.12 10.91
N LEU A 310 -1.49 -11.49 9.72
CA LEU A 310 -0.09 -11.30 9.30
C LEU A 310 0.37 -9.85 9.43
N LEU A 311 -0.26 -8.90 8.73
CA LEU A 311 0.22 -7.52 8.69
C LEU A 311 0.20 -6.83 10.08
N PRO A 312 -0.89 -6.94 10.88
CA PRO A 312 -0.87 -6.47 12.27
C PRO A 312 0.15 -7.18 13.15
N TRP A 313 0.33 -8.50 13.01
CA TRP A 313 1.34 -9.26 13.76
C TRP A 313 2.74 -8.78 13.43
N TRP A 314 3.08 -8.71 12.14
CA TRP A 314 4.40 -8.35 11.65
C TRP A 314 4.79 -6.94 12.10
N LEU A 315 3.87 -5.97 11.96
CA LEU A 315 4.15 -4.59 12.38
C LEU A 315 4.30 -4.48 13.90
N ASN A 316 3.52 -5.23 14.68
CA ASN A 316 3.64 -5.27 16.14
C ASN A 316 5.02 -5.78 16.57
N GLU A 317 5.45 -6.89 15.99
CA GLU A 317 6.73 -7.49 16.34
C GLU A 317 7.91 -6.62 15.92
N VAL A 318 7.89 -6.06 14.72
CA VAL A 318 8.90 -5.09 14.25
C VAL A 318 8.95 -3.89 15.19
N TYR A 319 7.80 -3.34 15.59
CA TYR A 319 7.73 -2.23 16.54
C TYR A 319 8.31 -2.57 17.91
N TRP A 320 8.05 -3.77 18.44
CA TRP A 320 8.59 -4.19 19.74
C TRP A 320 10.08 -4.49 19.69
N GLU A 321 10.59 -5.08 18.61
CA GLU A 321 12.02 -5.21 18.33
C GLU A 321 12.69 -3.82 18.30
N ASP A 322 12.06 -2.85 17.66
CA ASP A 322 12.54 -1.47 17.58
C ASP A 322 12.47 -0.74 18.94
N LYS A 323 11.44 -0.99 19.75
CA LYS A 323 11.36 -0.48 21.14
C LYS A 323 12.39 -1.12 22.05
N ARG A 324 12.71 -2.40 21.84
CA ARG A 324 13.75 -3.10 22.58
C ARG A 324 15.10 -2.46 22.31
N ASP A 325 15.41 -2.27 21.04
CA ASP A 325 16.74 -1.86 20.55
C ASP A 325 16.90 -0.35 20.35
N LYS A 326 15.81 0.42 20.54
CA LYS A 326 15.73 1.88 20.40
C LYS A 326 16.15 2.37 19.01
N THR A 327 15.92 1.55 17.98
CA THR A 327 16.24 1.85 16.59
C THR A 327 15.04 1.52 15.72
N ARG A 328 14.67 2.39 14.80
CA ARG A 328 13.57 2.16 13.86
C ARG A 328 14.07 1.34 12.69
N SER A 329 13.39 0.25 12.34
CA SER A 329 13.73 -0.62 11.22
C SER A 329 12.82 -0.43 10.00
N VAL A 330 11.53 -0.15 10.19
CA VAL A 330 10.58 0.18 9.10
C VAL A 330 10.30 1.68 9.02
N ASP A 331 10.54 2.32 7.88
CA ASP A 331 10.26 3.75 7.69
C ASP A 331 8.86 3.98 7.09
N VAL A 332 8.41 3.10 6.21
CA VAL A 332 7.09 3.13 5.55
C VAL A 332 6.50 1.71 5.52
N LEU A 333 5.23 1.56 5.89
CA LEU A 333 4.53 0.28 5.78
C LEU A 333 4.07 0.08 4.34
N ASP A 334 4.51 -0.99 3.70
CA ASP A 334 4.30 -1.21 2.27
C ASP A 334 3.57 -2.51 1.96
N VAL A 335 2.61 -2.42 1.04
CA VAL A 335 1.81 -3.55 0.54
C VAL A 335 1.45 -3.35 -0.94
N HIS A 336 1.36 -4.44 -1.70
CA HIS A 336 0.77 -4.41 -3.03
C HIS A 336 -0.75 -4.35 -2.93
N ALA A 337 -1.40 -3.52 -3.74
CA ALA A 337 -2.80 -3.14 -3.59
C ALA A 337 -3.64 -3.38 -4.85
N TYR A 338 -3.43 -4.48 -5.57
CA TYR A 338 -4.35 -4.89 -6.63
C TYR A 338 -5.77 -5.06 -6.08
N PRO A 339 -6.78 -4.36 -6.62
CA PRO A 339 -8.16 -4.63 -6.27
C PRO A 339 -8.53 -6.04 -6.76
N ASP A 340 -8.87 -6.95 -5.85
CA ASP A 340 -9.25 -8.31 -6.26
C ASP A 340 -10.57 -8.25 -7.04
N SER A 341 -10.57 -8.84 -8.24
CA SER A 341 -11.77 -8.92 -9.07
C SER A 341 -12.55 -10.22 -8.82
N PRO A 342 -13.85 -10.24 -9.14
CA PRO A 342 -14.52 -11.50 -9.47
C PRO A 342 -13.84 -12.19 -10.66
N ASP A 343 -14.18 -13.46 -10.92
CA ASP A 343 -13.82 -14.11 -12.18
C ASP A 343 -14.51 -13.40 -13.35
N THR A 344 -13.70 -12.82 -14.25
CA THR A 344 -14.15 -12.08 -15.42
C THR A 344 -13.96 -12.83 -16.74
N SER A 345 -13.60 -14.11 -16.69
CA SER A 345 -13.29 -14.94 -17.87
C SER A 345 -14.44 -15.01 -18.88
N THR A 346 -15.69 -15.00 -18.39
CA THR A 346 -16.92 -15.08 -19.20
C THR A 346 -17.58 -13.72 -19.47
N TRP A 347 -16.99 -12.63 -18.99
CA TRP A 347 -17.61 -11.30 -19.06
C TRP A 347 -17.43 -10.64 -20.42
N THR A 348 -18.46 -9.91 -20.84
CA THR A 348 -18.39 -9.00 -21.99
C THR A 348 -17.45 -7.82 -21.72
N THR A 349 -16.97 -7.16 -22.78
CA THR A 349 -16.16 -5.95 -22.65
C THR A 349 -16.85 -4.87 -21.82
N ALA A 350 -18.16 -4.64 -22.01
CA ALA A 350 -18.91 -3.64 -21.26
C ALA A 350 -18.93 -3.93 -19.74
N GLN A 351 -19.05 -5.20 -19.35
CA GLN A 351 -18.98 -5.60 -17.94
C GLN A 351 -17.59 -5.35 -17.34
N LYS A 352 -16.52 -5.64 -18.09
CA LYS A 352 -15.13 -5.37 -17.70
C LYS A 352 -14.84 -3.88 -17.57
N GLN A 353 -15.35 -3.06 -18.51
CA GLN A 353 -15.23 -1.60 -18.48
C GLN A 353 -15.95 -1.01 -17.26
N ALA A 354 -17.18 -1.47 -16.99
CA ALA A 354 -17.92 -1.05 -15.81
C ALA A 354 -17.19 -1.42 -14.51
N LEU A 355 -16.47 -2.55 -14.47
CA LEU A 355 -15.68 -2.97 -13.31
C LEU A 355 -14.47 -2.06 -13.11
N ALA A 356 -13.71 -1.79 -14.17
CA ALA A 356 -12.56 -0.89 -14.11
C ALA A 356 -12.94 0.52 -13.58
N ALA A 357 -14.13 1.01 -13.93
CA ALA A 357 -14.66 2.28 -13.46
C ALA A 357 -15.02 2.33 -11.95
N ARG A 358 -15.42 1.19 -11.35
CA ARG A 358 -15.93 1.17 -9.96
C ARG A 358 -15.00 0.49 -8.96
N ILE A 359 -14.06 -0.33 -9.41
CA ILE A 359 -13.31 -1.24 -8.53
C ILE A 359 -12.48 -0.52 -7.46
N TYR A 360 -11.96 0.68 -7.75
CA TYR A 360 -11.16 1.45 -6.80
C TYR A 360 -11.96 2.01 -5.61
N ARG A 361 -13.29 1.82 -5.57
CA ARG A 361 -14.06 1.96 -4.33
C ARG A 361 -13.52 1.05 -3.22
N ASP A 362 -12.89 -0.09 -3.56
CA ASP A 362 -12.12 -0.97 -2.66
C ASP A 362 -11.17 -0.18 -1.74
N TYR A 363 -10.53 0.87 -2.26
CA TYR A 363 -9.50 1.60 -1.53
C TYR A 363 -10.02 2.43 -0.37
N TRP A 364 -11.26 2.92 -0.44
CA TRP A 364 -11.70 4.02 0.42
C TRP A 364 -13.18 3.99 0.81
N ASP A 365 -14.03 3.23 0.15
CA ASP A 365 -15.47 3.34 0.35
C ASP A 365 -15.92 2.39 1.48
N PRO A 366 -16.43 2.92 2.61
CA PRO A 366 -16.86 2.10 3.75
C PRO A 366 -18.15 1.32 3.49
N THR A 367 -18.78 1.52 2.33
CA THR A 367 -20.02 0.86 1.89
C THR A 367 -19.83 -0.10 0.72
N TYR A 368 -18.62 -0.17 0.15
CA TYR A 368 -18.34 -1.06 -0.97
C TYR A 368 -18.07 -2.48 -0.49
N VAL A 369 -19.04 -3.36 -0.71
CA VAL A 369 -18.84 -4.81 -0.55
C VAL A 369 -18.09 -5.32 -1.78
N SER A 370 -16.96 -6.00 -1.57
CA SER A 370 -16.17 -6.52 -2.68
C SER A 370 -16.94 -7.54 -3.51
N GLU A 371 -16.81 -7.42 -4.82
CA GLU A 371 -17.33 -8.39 -5.79
C GLU A 371 -16.42 -9.63 -5.89
N SER A 372 -15.22 -9.61 -5.31
CA SER A 372 -14.31 -10.74 -5.31
C SER A 372 -14.76 -11.85 -4.36
N GLY A 373 -14.76 -13.07 -4.88
CA GLY A 373 -14.98 -14.29 -4.09
C GLY A 373 -13.85 -14.57 -3.08
N SER A 374 -12.70 -13.90 -3.15
CA SER A 374 -11.59 -14.06 -2.20
C SER A 374 -11.64 -13.03 -1.06
N ILE A 375 -12.08 -11.80 -1.36
CA ILE A 375 -12.27 -10.76 -0.35
C ILE A 375 -13.56 -10.97 0.44
N ASN A 376 -14.66 -11.31 -0.25
CA ASN A 376 -15.99 -11.47 0.34
C ASN A 376 -16.12 -12.80 1.12
N GLN A 377 -15.12 -13.10 1.94
CA GLN A 377 -15.01 -14.32 2.73
C GLN A 377 -14.83 -13.94 4.19
N ASN A 378 -15.78 -14.34 5.03
CA ASN A 378 -15.78 -14.02 6.46
C ASN A 378 -14.64 -14.68 7.25
N TRP A 379 -13.87 -15.58 6.62
CA TRP A 379 -12.72 -16.28 7.17
C TRP A 379 -11.36 -15.67 6.75
N ALA A 380 -11.33 -14.64 5.89
CA ALA A 380 -10.08 -13.99 5.50
C ALA A 380 -9.34 -13.41 6.73
N THR A 381 -10.11 -12.86 7.68
CA THR A 381 -9.64 -12.31 8.96
C THR A 381 -10.67 -12.59 10.05
N PHE A 382 -10.23 -12.80 11.30
CA PHE A 382 -11.11 -12.97 12.47
C PHE A 382 -11.09 -11.78 13.44
N ILE A 383 -10.16 -10.84 13.25
CA ILE A 383 -9.89 -9.74 14.18
C ILE A 383 -10.40 -8.40 13.64
N GLN A 384 -10.50 -8.28 12.32
CA GLN A 384 -10.90 -7.05 11.66
C GLN A 384 -12.44 -6.90 11.55
N PRO A 385 -12.99 -5.68 11.72
CA PRO A 385 -14.41 -5.41 11.53
C PRO A 385 -14.80 -5.39 10.04
N ASN A 386 -16.09 -5.57 9.75
CA ASN A 386 -16.70 -5.45 8.42
C ASN A 386 -15.90 -6.14 7.31
N LYS A 387 -15.68 -7.45 7.47
CA LYS A 387 -14.69 -8.25 6.74
C LYS A 387 -14.90 -8.28 5.21
N THR A 388 -16.12 -8.09 4.75
CA THR A 388 -16.49 -8.08 3.33
C THR A 388 -16.28 -6.72 2.65
N ILE A 389 -15.94 -5.69 3.44
CA ILE A 389 -15.69 -4.33 2.99
C ILE A 389 -14.17 -4.10 3.05
N PRO A 390 -13.50 -3.94 1.90
CA PRO A 390 -12.04 -3.83 1.87
C PRO A 390 -11.55 -2.61 2.66
N PHE A 391 -12.08 -1.42 2.31
CA PHE A 391 -11.74 -0.13 2.93
C PHE A 391 -10.23 0.03 3.09
N ARG A 392 -9.50 -0.31 2.02
CA ARG A 392 -8.09 -0.76 2.08
C ARG A 392 -7.15 0.28 2.66
N ILE A 393 -7.15 1.51 2.13
CA ILE A 393 -6.25 2.57 2.59
C ILE A 393 -6.55 2.93 4.05
N PRO A 394 -7.79 3.26 4.45
CA PRO A 394 -8.09 3.52 5.85
C PRO A 394 -7.75 2.36 6.79
N ARG A 395 -7.93 1.10 6.37
CA ARG A 395 -7.64 -0.09 7.17
C ARG A 395 -6.13 -0.27 7.42
N VAL A 396 -5.31 -0.14 6.39
CA VAL A 396 -3.84 -0.23 6.52
C VAL A 396 -3.32 0.95 7.35
N ARG A 397 -3.80 2.17 7.09
CA ARG A 397 -3.45 3.37 7.89
C ARG A 397 -3.87 3.23 9.36
N ALA A 398 -5.07 2.72 9.64
CA ALA A 398 -5.55 2.52 10.99
C ALA A 398 -4.71 1.48 11.75
N THR A 399 -4.29 0.41 11.07
CA THR A 399 -3.37 -0.60 11.61
C THR A 399 -2.02 0.05 11.95
N ALA A 400 -1.43 0.81 11.01
CA ALA A 400 -0.17 1.51 11.24
C ALA A 400 -0.26 2.50 12.41
N ASN A 401 -1.33 3.30 12.45
CA ASN A 401 -1.54 4.31 13.49
C ASN A 401 -1.87 3.73 14.86
N MET A 402 -2.43 2.52 14.94
CA MET A 402 -2.66 1.81 16.20
C MET A 402 -1.36 1.24 16.76
N ILE A 403 -0.54 0.63 15.90
CA ILE A 403 0.60 -0.21 16.31
C ILE A 403 1.91 0.58 16.36
N TYR A 404 2.24 1.27 15.26
CA TYR A 404 3.48 2.02 15.12
C TYR A 404 3.18 3.45 14.65
N PRO A 405 2.60 4.31 15.52
CA PRO A 405 2.17 5.66 15.15
C PRO A 405 3.27 6.49 14.47
N GLY A 406 2.89 7.21 13.42
CA GLY A 406 3.82 8.02 12.61
C GLY A 406 4.45 7.26 11.44
N THR A 407 4.12 5.99 11.25
CA THR A 407 4.51 5.21 10.06
C THR A 407 3.56 5.53 8.90
N PRO A 408 4.02 6.19 7.83
CA PRO A 408 3.23 6.32 6.61
C PRO A 408 3.02 4.97 5.91
N ILE A 409 2.10 4.94 4.94
CA ILE A 409 1.85 3.75 4.13
C ILE A 409 2.21 4.00 2.65
N SER A 410 2.59 2.96 1.93
CA SER A 410 2.78 2.97 0.48
C SER A 410 2.08 1.80 -0.20
N PHE A 411 1.76 1.99 -1.49
CA PHE A 411 1.31 0.93 -2.41
C PHE A 411 2.25 0.85 -3.61
N THR A 412 3.31 0.06 -3.50
CA THR A 412 4.38 -0.02 -4.50
C THR A 412 4.04 -0.85 -5.74
N GLU A 413 2.91 -1.57 -5.69
CA GLU A 413 2.22 -2.10 -6.87
C GLU A 413 0.71 -1.94 -6.77
N TRP A 414 0.10 -1.45 -7.85
CA TRP A 414 -1.34 -1.42 -8.05
C TRP A 414 -1.68 -1.26 -9.54
N SER A 415 -2.77 -1.86 -10.00
CA SER A 415 -3.44 -1.54 -11.25
C SER A 415 -4.76 -2.30 -11.37
N ALA A 416 -5.62 -1.88 -12.31
CA ALA A 416 -6.87 -2.58 -12.62
C ALA A 416 -7.24 -2.38 -14.10
N ALA A 417 -6.66 -3.21 -14.98
CA ALA A 417 -6.84 -3.11 -16.44
C ALA A 417 -7.73 -4.23 -17.02
N PHE A 418 -8.92 -4.46 -16.45
CA PHE A 418 -9.78 -5.61 -16.79
C PHE A 418 -10.23 -5.67 -18.26
N ALA A 419 -10.44 -4.52 -18.90
CA ALA A 419 -10.78 -4.42 -20.32
C ALA A 419 -9.53 -4.32 -21.23
N GLY A 420 -8.33 -4.28 -20.64
CA GLY A 420 -7.05 -4.08 -21.32
C GLY A 420 -6.42 -2.72 -21.02
N GLU A 421 -5.09 -2.65 -21.10
CA GLU A 421 -4.30 -1.43 -20.79
C GLU A 421 -4.62 -0.25 -21.72
N SER A 422 -4.99 -0.52 -22.97
CA SER A 422 -5.34 0.52 -23.95
C SER A 422 -6.81 0.94 -23.90
N ASP A 423 -7.65 0.29 -23.09
CA ASP A 423 -9.07 0.63 -22.98
C ASP A 423 -9.27 1.92 -22.18
N PHE A 424 -10.23 2.75 -22.60
CA PHE A 424 -10.50 4.03 -21.97
C PHE A 424 -11.03 3.89 -20.52
N SER A 425 -11.69 2.78 -20.18
CA SER A 425 -12.11 2.54 -18.79
C SER A 425 -10.93 2.40 -17.83
N THR A 426 -9.79 1.90 -18.32
CA THR A 426 -8.54 1.83 -17.52
C THR A 426 -8.02 3.23 -17.22
N ALA A 427 -8.11 4.16 -18.18
CA ALA A 427 -7.74 5.56 -17.97
C ALA A 427 -8.64 6.26 -16.93
N LEU A 428 -9.94 5.99 -16.97
CA LEU A 428 -10.88 6.51 -15.96
C LEU A 428 -10.61 5.92 -14.57
N GLY A 429 -10.35 4.61 -14.48
CA GLY A 429 -9.99 3.93 -13.24
C GLY A 429 -8.69 4.49 -12.65
N ASP A 430 -7.64 4.63 -13.47
CA ASP A 430 -6.36 5.19 -13.02
C ASP A 430 -6.50 6.64 -12.56
N ALA A 431 -7.28 7.48 -13.27
CA ALA A 431 -7.56 8.85 -12.83
C ALA A 431 -8.29 8.88 -11.46
N ASP A 432 -9.22 7.94 -11.23
CA ASP A 432 -9.90 7.80 -9.94
C ASP A 432 -8.91 7.40 -8.84
N ALA A 433 -8.06 6.41 -9.11
CA ALA A 433 -7.02 5.92 -8.20
C ALA A 433 -6.03 7.03 -7.79
N TYR A 434 -5.49 7.80 -8.74
CA TYR A 434 -4.60 8.92 -8.44
C TYR A 434 -5.25 9.99 -7.54
N GLY A 435 -6.54 10.28 -7.75
CA GLY A 435 -7.31 11.16 -6.87
C GLY A 435 -7.49 10.59 -5.47
N ILE A 436 -7.82 9.30 -5.36
CA ILE A 436 -7.99 8.58 -4.09
C ILE A 436 -6.68 8.55 -3.29
N LEU A 437 -5.56 8.18 -3.92
CA LEU A 437 -4.26 8.07 -3.26
C LEU A 437 -3.85 9.40 -2.59
N GLY A 438 -4.07 10.52 -3.30
CA GLY A 438 -3.82 11.85 -2.76
C GLY A 438 -4.77 12.22 -1.61
N ARG A 439 -6.09 12.01 -1.79
CA ARG A 439 -7.12 12.30 -0.77
C ARG A 439 -6.97 11.46 0.50
N GLU A 440 -6.57 10.20 0.36
CA GLU A 440 -6.48 9.23 1.45
C GLU A 440 -5.10 9.18 2.12
N ARG A 441 -4.23 10.15 1.81
CA ARG A 441 -2.93 10.37 2.47
C ARG A 441 -1.96 9.19 2.30
N VAL A 442 -1.95 8.55 1.13
CA VAL A 442 -0.89 7.60 0.79
C VAL A 442 0.42 8.36 0.61
N TYR A 443 1.52 7.81 1.13
CA TYR A 443 2.81 8.48 1.08
C TYR A 443 3.52 8.26 -0.25
N LEU A 444 3.55 7.04 -0.76
CA LEU A 444 4.18 6.68 -2.03
C LEU A 444 3.32 5.64 -2.72
N ALA A 445 3.18 5.73 -4.05
CA ALA A 445 2.50 4.70 -4.81
C ALA A 445 3.18 4.50 -6.17
N SER A 446 3.17 3.27 -6.67
CA SER A 446 3.73 2.92 -7.97
C SER A 446 2.77 2.00 -8.74
N ARG A 447 2.25 2.50 -9.87
CA ARG A 447 1.39 1.71 -10.76
C ARG A 447 2.18 0.58 -11.41
N TRP A 448 1.60 -0.62 -11.43
CA TRP A 448 2.17 -1.79 -12.08
C TRP A 448 1.45 -2.12 -13.40
N VAL A 449 2.03 -1.91 -14.57
CA VAL A 449 3.25 -1.12 -14.84
C VAL A 449 2.92 0.35 -15.11
N ALA A 450 3.93 1.20 -15.28
CA ALA A 450 3.75 2.58 -15.68
C ALA A 450 2.99 2.66 -17.02
N PRO A 451 2.04 3.61 -17.19
CA PRO A 451 1.34 3.77 -18.45
C PRO A 451 2.30 4.09 -19.60
N VAL A 452 1.99 3.60 -20.80
CA VAL A 452 2.78 3.87 -22.02
C VAL A 452 2.14 4.97 -22.88
N PRO A 453 2.90 5.80 -23.61
CA PRO A 453 2.37 6.95 -24.35
C PRO A 453 1.24 6.65 -25.35
N ALA A 454 1.16 5.42 -25.85
CA ALA A 454 0.13 5.00 -26.80
C ALA A 454 -1.26 4.81 -26.16
N ASN A 455 -1.34 4.68 -24.83
CA ASN A 455 -2.57 4.34 -24.11
C ASN A 455 -3.19 5.58 -23.44
N PRO A 456 -4.53 5.64 -23.33
CA PRO A 456 -5.22 6.79 -22.71
C PRO A 456 -4.88 6.97 -21.23
N ASN A 457 -4.51 5.92 -20.50
CA ASN A 457 -4.14 6.02 -19.10
C ASN A 457 -2.81 6.79 -18.86
N TYR A 458 -1.97 6.92 -19.89
CA TYR A 458 -0.83 7.85 -19.86
C TYR A 458 -1.28 9.30 -19.75
N LEU A 459 -2.33 9.66 -20.48
CA LEU A 459 -2.92 10.99 -20.39
C LEU A 459 -3.67 11.20 -19.08
N ALA A 460 -4.25 10.14 -18.52
CA ALA A 460 -4.86 10.19 -17.18
C ALA A 460 -3.83 10.54 -16.10
N LEU A 461 -2.62 9.98 -16.15
CA LEU A 461 -1.50 10.41 -15.30
C LEU A 461 -1.17 11.89 -15.55
N LYS A 462 -1.03 12.30 -16.82
CA LYS A 462 -0.72 13.70 -17.17
C LYS A 462 -1.77 14.70 -16.68
N LEU A 463 -3.04 14.32 -16.47
CA LEU A 463 -4.01 15.22 -15.81
C LEU A 463 -3.55 15.65 -14.39
N PHE A 464 -2.74 14.84 -13.71
CA PHE A 464 -2.20 15.13 -12.38
C PHE A 464 -0.80 15.72 -12.39
N THR A 465 -0.01 15.51 -13.44
CA THR A 465 1.43 15.81 -13.44
C THR A 465 1.87 16.75 -14.56
N ASN A 466 1.11 16.84 -15.66
CA ASN A 466 1.47 17.61 -16.86
C ASN A 466 0.25 17.86 -17.78
N TYR A 467 -0.81 18.51 -17.26
CA TYR A 467 -2.10 18.56 -17.97
C TYR A 467 -2.08 19.50 -19.19
N ASP A 468 -1.12 20.40 -19.26
CA ASP A 468 -0.98 21.42 -20.32
C ASP A 468 0.31 21.27 -21.15
N GLY A 469 1.12 20.24 -20.88
CA GLY A 469 2.42 20.04 -21.53
C GLY A 469 3.56 20.86 -20.93
N GLN A 470 3.30 21.71 -19.92
CA GLN A 470 4.27 22.60 -19.28
C GLN A 470 4.65 22.16 -17.86
N HIS A 471 4.33 20.92 -17.47
CA HIS A 471 4.52 20.34 -16.14
C HIS A 471 3.74 21.02 -15.01
N HIS A 472 2.63 21.69 -15.35
CA HIS A 472 1.65 22.01 -14.33
C HIS A 472 0.87 20.75 -13.96
N GLY A 473 0.81 20.48 -12.65
CA GLY A 473 0.12 19.35 -12.07
C GLY A 473 -1.07 19.75 -11.20
N PHE A 474 -1.75 18.73 -10.66
CA PHE A 474 -2.79 18.90 -9.67
C PHE A 474 -2.25 19.63 -8.43
N GLY A 475 -3.12 20.36 -7.72
CA GLY A 475 -2.77 21.08 -6.51
C GLY A 475 -2.17 20.16 -5.44
N THR A 476 -1.37 20.75 -4.55
CA THR A 476 -0.58 20.01 -3.55
C THR A 476 -1.26 19.93 -2.19
N THR A 477 -2.33 20.69 -1.96
CA THR A 477 -3.10 20.67 -0.71
C THR A 477 -4.49 20.14 -1.02
N SER A 478 -4.74 18.88 -0.66
CA SER A 478 -6.07 18.26 -0.77
C SER A 478 -7.08 19.06 0.04
N ILE A 479 -8.27 19.24 -0.51
CA ILE A 479 -9.43 19.87 0.14
C ILE A 479 -10.67 19.02 -0.13
N SER A 480 -11.72 19.21 0.66
CA SER A 480 -12.96 18.45 0.53
C SER A 480 -13.69 18.74 -0.79
N ALA A 481 -14.10 17.69 -1.50
CA ALA A 481 -14.92 17.75 -2.71
C ALA A 481 -16.02 16.68 -2.65
N MET A 482 -17.10 16.98 -1.93
CA MET A 482 -18.23 16.05 -1.73
C MET A 482 -19.23 16.16 -2.86
N ASN A 483 -19.85 15.04 -3.25
CA ASN A 483 -20.88 15.02 -4.28
C ASN A 483 -21.98 14.00 -3.94
N ASN A 484 -23.10 14.06 -4.67
CA ASN A 484 -24.22 13.14 -4.54
C ASN A 484 -24.41 12.21 -5.75
N GLY A 485 -23.39 12.07 -6.61
CA GLY A 485 -23.42 11.16 -7.75
C GLY A 485 -23.31 9.69 -7.31
N ASP A 486 -23.67 8.76 -8.19
CA ASP A 486 -23.39 7.34 -7.96
C ASP A 486 -21.86 7.12 -7.94
N PRO A 487 -21.26 6.61 -6.86
CA PRO A 487 -19.81 6.42 -6.77
C PRO A 487 -19.25 5.42 -7.79
N ASN A 488 -20.09 4.58 -8.41
CA ASN A 488 -19.69 3.74 -9.54
C ASN A 488 -19.50 4.56 -10.83
N LEU A 489 -20.22 5.67 -10.98
CA LEU A 489 -20.34 6.43 -12.23
C LEU A 489 -19.77 7.85 -12.15
N PHE A 490 -19.47 8.36 -10.95
CA PHE A 490 -18.97 9.72 -10.76
C PHE A 490 -17.99 9.82 -9.59
N SER A 491 -16.93 10.59 -9.80
CA SER A 491 -15.95 10.93 -8.75
C SER A 491 -15.52 12.40 -8.88
N SER A 492 -15.10 12.99 -7.75
CA SER A 492 -14.56 14.34 -7.72
C SER A 492 -13.42 14.47 -6.71
N TYR A 493 -12.37 15.23 -7.08
CA TYR A 493 -11.22 15.50 -6.23
C TYR A 493 -10.81 16.96 -6.39
N ALA A 494 -10.45 17.65 -5.30
CA ALA A 494 -10.01 19.03 -5.35
C ALA A 494 -8.72 19.23 -4.55
N ALA A 495 -7.89 20.14 -5.04
CA ALA A 495 -6.72 20.61 -4.32
C ALA A 495 -6.43 22.08 -4.63
N LEU A 496 -5.86 22.78 -3.65
CA LEU A 496 -5.27 24.10 -3.84
C LEU A 496 -3.81 23.97 -4.24
N ASN A 497 -3.32 24.91 -5.04
CA ASN A 497 -1.88 25.12 -5.14
C ASN A 497 -1.30 25.59 -3.80
N SER A 498 0.01 25.48 -3.63
CA SER A 498 0.69 25.87 -2.38
C SER A 498 0.49 27.34 -1.97
N ALA A 499 0.19 28.22 -2.93
CA ALA A 499 -0.09 29.63 -2.69
C ALA A 499 -1.58 29.93 -2.37
N GLY A 500 -2.49 28.96 -2.50
CA GLY A 500 -3.94 29.17 -2.34
C GLY A 500 -4.59 30.05 -3.40
N THR A 501 -3.90 30.39 -4.50
CA THR A 501 -4.36 31.31 -5.55
C THR A 501 -5.05 30.61 -6.72
N ALA A 502 -4.86 29.30 -6.85
CA ALA A 502 -5.52 28.48 -7.85
C ALA A 502 -5.97 27.14 -7.22
N MET A 503 -7.11 26.67 -7.69
CA MET A 503 -7.67 25.37 -7.33
C MET A 503 -7.71 24.48 -8.57
N THR A 504 -7.29 23.24 -8.44
CA THR A 504 -7.54 22.20 -9.42
C THR A 504 -8.68 21.32 -8.92
N LEU A 505 -9.72 21.14 -9.73
CA LEU A 505 -10.86 20.27 -9.44
C LEU A 505 -11.00 19.25 -10.57
N LEU A 506 -10.76 17.98 -10.27
CA LEU A 506 -10.98 16.87 -11.18
C LEU A 506 -12.42 16.40 -11.05
N VAL A 507 -13.12 16.34 -12.19
CA VAL A 507 -14.46 15.77 -12.34
C VAL A 507 -14.38 14.56 -13.27
N LEU A 508 -14.76 13.38 -12.78
CA LEU A 508 -14.83 12.16 -13.57
C LEU A 508 -16.28 11.81 -13.85
N ASN A 509 -16.65 11.82 -15.12
CA ASN A 509 -17.84 11.13 -15.59
C ASN A 509 -17.45 9.73 -16.06
N LYS A 510 -17.74 8.73 -15.24
CA LYS A 510 -17.50 7.31 -15.50
C LYS A 510 -18.74 6.62 -16.09
N ASP A 511 -19.79 7.36 -16.42
CA ASP A 511 -20.95 6.85 -17.15
C ASP A 511 -20.61 6.75 -18.65
N PRO A 512 -20.81 5.59 -19.31
CA PRO A 512 -20.54 5.43 -20.75
C PRO A 512 -21.52 6.17 -21.65
N SER A 513 -22.69 6.52 -21.14
CA SER A 513 -23.84 6.89 -21.95
C SER A 513 -24.45 8.23 -21.57
N ASN A 514 -24.32 8.69 -20.33
CA ASN A 514 -25.03 9.87 -19.85
C ASN A 514 -24.09 11.07 -19.63
N THR A 515 -24.58 12.25 -19.97
CA THR A 515 -23.89 13.51 -19.65
C THR A 515 -24.17 13.87 -18.20
N ASN A 516 -23.16 14.31 -17.46
CA ASN A 516 -23.36 14.85 -16.12
C ASN A 516 -23.49 16.37 -16.18
N GLN A 517 -24.60 16.90 -15.66
CA GLN A 517 -24.76 18.32 -15.37
C GLN A 517 -24.43 18.54 -13.90
N VAL A 518 -23.28 19.16 -13.63
CA VAL A 518 -22.76 19.38 -12.28
C VAL A 518 -23.06 20.80 -11.84
N GLN A 519 -23.72 20.94 -10.70
CA GLN A 519 -23.93 22.18 -9.98
C GLN A 519 -22.89 22.30 -8.86
N PHE A 520 -22.09 23.36 -8.89
CA PHE A 520 -21.02 23.61 -7.93
C PHE A 520 -21.45 24.56 -6.82
N SER A 521 -21.07 24.23 -5.60
CA SER A 521 -21.09 25.12 -4.44
C SER A 521 -19.70 25.17 -3.81
N PHE A 522 -19.33 26.34 -3.27
CA PHE A 522 -18.01 26.57 -2.68
C PHE A 522 -18.12 27.12 -1.26
N ASN A 523 -17.26 26.62 -0.37
CA ASN A 523 -16.95 27.23 0.91
C ASN A 523 -15.45 27.60 0.96
N GLY A 524 -15.13 28.78 1.50
CA GLY A 524 -13.74 29.25 1.61
C GLY A 524 -13.02 29.56 0.28
N PHE A 525 -13.72 29.52 -0.86
CA PHE A 525 -13.18 29.87 -2.17
C PHE A 525 -14.23 30.57 -3.04
N THR A 526 -13.84 31.66 -3.70
CA THR A 526 -14.70 32.38 -4.65
C THR A 526 -14.09 32.25 -6.06
N PRO A 527 -14.65 31.38 -6.91
CA PRO A 527 -14.11 31.17 -8.25
C PRO A 527 -14.42 32.35 -9.18
N GLN A 528 -13.48 32.67 -10.07
CA GLN A 528 -13.62 33.78 -11.02
C GLN A 528 -13.48 33.31 -12.46
N GLN A 529 -12.41 32.57 -12.78
CA GLN A 529 -12.17 32.05 -14.11
C GLN A 529 -11.82 30.56 -14.07
N VAL A 530 -12.05 29.88 -15.18
CA VAL A 530 -11.74 28.47 -15.35
C VAL A 530 -11.15 28.19 -16.73
N THR A 531 -10.16 27.31 -16.73
CA THR A 531 -9.68 26.61 -17.92
C THR A 531 -9.89 25.12 -17.70
N LYS A 532 -10.46 24.42 -18.70
CA LYS A 532 -10.73 22.98 -18.61
C LYS A 532 -9.68 22.22 -19.40
N TYR A 533 -9.19 21.12 -18.84
CA TYR A 533 -8.32 20.15 -19.49
C TYR A 533 -9.01 18.80 -19.46
N THR A 534 -9.52 18.36 -20.61
CA THR A 534 -10.40 17.20 -20.71
C THR A 534 -9.74 16.06 -21.49
N LEU A 535 -9.65 14.90 -20.86
CA LEU A 535 -9.47 13.61 -21.51
C LEU A 535 -10.84 12.95 -21.66
N SER A 536 -11.24 12.54 -22.86
CA SER A 536 -12.53 11.86 -23.08
C SER A 536 -12.42 10.74 -24.10
N SER A 537 -13.39 9.82 -24.07
CA SER A 537 -13.48 8.72 -25.04
C SER A 537 -13.63 9.22 -26.50
N ALA A 538 -14.13 10.45 -26.71
CA ALA A 538 -14.17 11.11 -28.01
C ALA A 538 -12.79 11.60 -28.48
N ASN A 539 -11.85 11.84 -27.56
CA ASN A 539 -10.48 12.28 -27.83
C ASN A 539 -9.46 11.49 -26.98
N PRO A 540 -9.35 10.16 -27.14
CA PRO A 540 -8.61 9.31 -26.19
C PRO A 540 -7.08 9.46 -26.28
N LYS A 541 -6.59 10.26 -27.23
CA LYS A 541 -5.14 10.45 -27.52
C LYS A 541 -4.64 11.86 -27.23
N GLN A 542 -5.47 12.73 -26.66
CA GLN A 542 -5.05 14.09 -26.30
C GLN A 542 -5.86 14.63 -25.12
N ILE A 543 -5.22 15.48 -24.33
CA ILE A 543 -5.93 16.33 -23.36
C ILE A 543 -6.33 17.60 -24.10
N VAL A 544 -7.63 17.87 -24.17
CA VAL A 544 -8.17 19.03 -24.87
C VAL A 544 -8.33 20.19 -23.87
N ALA A 545 -7.62 21.29 -24.12
CA ALA A 545 -7.74 22.51 -23.35
C ALA A 545 -8.88 23.39 -23.88
N SER A 546 -9.69 23.96 -22.99
CA SER A 546 -10.61 25.05 -23.33
C SER A 546 -9.87 26.39 -23.35
N THR A 547 -10.49 27.42 -23.94
CA THR A 547 -10.11 28.80 -23.61
C THR A 547 -10.47 29.10 -22.16
N THR A 548 -9.72 30.02 -21.53
CA THR A 548 -10.10 30.55 -20.22
C THR A 548 -11.41 31.32 -20.34
N SER A 549 -12.33 31.08 -19.41
CA SER A 549 -13.65 31.70 -19.38
C SER A 549 -14.05 32.06 -17.95
N ALA A 550 -15.06 32.90 -17.79
CA ALA A 550 -15.64 33.18 -16.49
C ALA A 550 -16.21 31.91 -15.85
N TRP A 551 -16.10 31.79 -14.53
CA TRP A 551 -16.64 30.66 -13.79
C TRP A 551 -18.16 30.57 -13.95
N SER A 552 -18.68 29.37 -14.20
CA SER A 552 -20.10 29.05 -14.15
C SER A 552 -20.36 28.09 -13.00
N SER A 553 -21.39 28.36 -12.19
CA SER A 553 -21.81 27.45 -11.13
C SER A 553 -22.46 26.16 -11.64
N SER A 554 -22.75 26.07 -12.95
CA SER A 554 -23.26 24.84 -13.58
C SER A 554 -22.46 24.52 -14.84
N MET A 555 -21.99 23.29 -14.98
CA MET A 555 -21.27 22.83 -16.18
C MET A 555 -21.66 21.40 -16.56
N THR A 556 -21.55 21.07 -17.84
CA THR A 556 -21.77 19.72 -18.36
C THR A 556 -20.46 18.99 -18.63
N PHE A 557 -20.47 17.67 -18.40
CA PHE A 557 -19.34 16.76 -18.60
C PHE A 557 -19.80 15.56 -19.42
N ALA A 558 -19.16 15.35 -20.57
CA ALA A 558 -19.52 14.29 -21.50
C ALA A 558 -19.37 12.89 -20.88
N PRO A 559 -20.11 11.87 -21.37
CA PRO A 559 -19.89 10.48 -20.98
C PRO A 559 -18.42 10.08 -21.15
N TYR A 560 -17.93 9.19 -20.28
CA TYR A 560 -16.54 8.72 -20.25
C TYR A 560 -15.53 9.86 -20.45
N SER A 561 -15.44 10.73 -19.44
CA SER A 561 -14.48 11.83 -19.44
C SER A 561 -13.88 12.08 -18.06
N ALA A 562 -12.62 12.50 -18.06
CA ALA A 562 -11.91 13.04 -16.91
C ALA A 562 -11.53 14.48 -17.25
N THR A 563 -12.02 15.45 -16.48
CA THR A 563 -11.76 16.87 -16.71
C THR A 563 -11.16 17.52 -15.48
N VAL A 564 -9.94 18.05 -15.62
CA VAL A 564 -9.35 18.96 -14.63
C VAL A 564 -9.79 20.37 -14.93
N LEU A 565 -10.45 21.00 -13.96
CA LEU A 565 -10.78 22.41 -13.95
C LEU A 565 -9.67 23.15 -13.22
N VAL A 566 -8.92 24.00 -13.91
CA VAL A 566 -7.97 24.94 -13.31
C VAL A 566 -8.73 26.23 -13.05
N VAL A 567 -9.02 26.49 -11.79
CA VAL A 567 -9.89 27.57 -11.33
C VAL A 567 -9.06 28.64 -10.64
N THR A 568 -9.09 29.86 -11.17
CA THR A 568 -8.52 31.03 -10.50
C THR A 568 -9.61 31.78 -9.75
N GLY A 569 -9.24 32.35 -8.62
CA GLY A 569 -10.18 33.03 -7.74
C GLY A 569 -9.52 33.54 -6.48
N THR A 570 -10.33 33.80 -5.45
CA THR A 570 -9.85 34.23 -4.14
C THR A 570 -10.18 33.16 -3.10
N SER A 571 -9.16 32.70 -2.36
CA SER A 571 -9.32 31.72 -1.27
C SER A 571 -9.21 32.38 0.09
N GLN A 572 -10.05 31.95 1.03
CA GLN A 572 -9.80 32.16 2.45
C GLN A 572 -8.62 31.27 2.86
N THR A 573 -7.54 31.89 3.34
CA THR A 573 -6.32 31.17 3.75
C THR A 573 -6.26 31.12 5.28
N PRO A 574 -6.17 29.94 5.89
CA PRO A 574 -5.98 29.85 7.33
C PRO A 574 -4.61 30.39 7.73
N GLY A 575 -4.50 30.99 8.91
CA GLY A 575 -3.24 31.43 9.49
C GLY A 575 -2.36 30.27 10.01
N ALA A 576 -2.95 29.07 10.14
CA ALA A 576 -2.25 27.82 10.39
C ALA A 576 -3.02 26.62 9.84
N GLU A 577 -2.29 25.70 9.22
CA GLU A 577 -2.78 24.36 8.87
C GLU A 577 -2.63 23.45 10.10
N TRP A 578 -3.59 22.54 10.29
CA TRP A 578 -3.54 21.59 11.40
C TRP A 578 -4.05 20.21 10.99
N ASP A 579 -3.65 19.20 11.76
CA ASP A 579 -3.97 17.81 11.53
C ASP A 579 -4.46 17.12 12.80
N LEU A 580 -5.39 16.16 12.67
CA LEU A 580 -5.94 15.36 13.77
C LEU A 580 -4.87 14.49 14.46
N ASN A 581 -3.92 13.97 13.69
CA ASN A 581 -2.73 13.25 14.13
C ASN A 581 -2.99 12.17 15.22
N PRO A 582 -3.45 10.97 14.81
CA PRO A 582 -3.88 10.59 13.45
C PRO A 582 -5.35 10.94 13.16
N ASP A 583 -5.71 11.05 11.88
CA ASP A 583 -7.10 11.14 11.40
C ASP A 583 -7.81 9.77 11.37
N THR A 584 -7.07 8.68 11.17
CA THR A 584 -7.63 7.32 11.20
C THR A 584 -6.86 6.41 12.16
N THR A 585 -7.58 5.62 12.96
CA THR A 585 -6.96 4.65 13.87
C THR A 585 -7.93 3.52 14.22
N MET A 586 -7.39 2.40 14.70
CA MET A 586 -8.15 1.27 15.20
C MET A 586 -8.22 1.28 16.73
N VAL A 587 -9.39 0.99 17.28
CA VAL A 587 -9.65 0.99 18.73
C VAL A 587 -10.45 -0.26 19.07
N ALA A 588 -10.01 -1.05 20.05
CA ALA A 588 -10.79 -2.19 20.52
C ALA A 588 -12.14 -1.73 21.11
N SER A 589 -13.17 -2.57 20.97
CA SER A 589 -14.49 -2.31 21.52
C SER A 589 -14.43 -2.02 23.02
N GLY A 590 -15.10 -0.94 23.45
CA GLY A 590 -15.10 -0.46 24.83
C GLY A 590 -13.82 0.27 25.29
N ASN A 591 -12.75 0.30 24.48
CA ASN A 591 -11.52 0.99 24.81
C ASN A 591 -11.53 2.46 24.38
N LYS A 592 -10.47 3.17 24.77
CA LYS A 592 -10.24 4.58 24.44
C LYS A 592 -8.90 4.76 23.75
N VAL A 593 -8.82 5.76 22.88
CA VAL A 593 -7.56 6.24 22.30
C VAL A 593 -7.51 7.76 22.38
N THR A 594 -6.30 8.31 22.44
CA THR A 594 -6.09 9.75 22.38
C THR A 594 -5.55 10.15 21.01
N LEU A 595 -6.26 11.04 20.32
CA LEU A 595 -5.71 11.77 19.17
C LEU A 595 -4.94 12.99 19.71
N SER A 596 -3.85 13.34 19.03
CA SER A 596 -2.98 14.46 19.43
C SER A 596 -2.87 15.49 18.30
N PRO A 597 -3.94 16.27 18.04
CA PRO A 597 -3.93 17.25 16.96
C PRO A 597 -2.76 18.22 17.05
N LYS A 598 -2.23 18.63 15.90
CA LYS A 598 -1.03 19.48 15.83
C LYS A 598 -1.13 20.49 14.68
N ILE A 599 -0.44 21.62 14.83
CA ILE A 599 -0.15 22.52 13.72
C ILE A 599 0.84 21.82 12.78
N THR A 600 0.59 21.88 11.47
CA THR A 600 1.45 21.32 10.43
C THR A 600 2.19 22.41 9.65
N SER A 601 1.61 23.61 9.54
CA SER A 601 2.28 24.80 9.00
C SER A 601 1.60 26.09 9.49
N GLY A 602 2.27 27.23 9.30
CA GLY A 602 1.79 28.53 9.76
C GLY A 602 2.07 28.79 11.24
N THR A 603 1.52 29.88 11.76
CA THR A 603 1.85 30.39 13.11
C THR A 603 0.63 30.80 13.94
N ALA A 604 -0.56 30.87 13.34
CA ALA A 604 -1.79 31.15 14.07
C ALA A 604 -2.08 30.07 15.12
N THR A 605 -2.74 30.49 16.20
CA THR A 605 -3.27 29.54 17.18
C THR A 605 -4.60 29.00 16.67
N VAL A 606 -4.80 27.68 16.74
CA VAL A 606 -6.06 27.03 16.35
C VAL A 606 -6.80 26.58 17.60
N THR A 607 -8.10 26.84 17.67
CA THR A 607 -8.97 26.35 18.74
C THR A 607 -9.93 25.32 18.17
N LEU A 608 -9.86 24.09 18.68
CA LEU A 608 -10.75 22.99 18.33
C LEU A 608 -12.14 23.21 18.96
N GLY A 609 -13.18 22.98 18.17
CA GLY A 609 -14.57 23.00 18.60
C GLY A 609 -15.09 21.62 19.01
N THR A 610 -16.41 21.51 19.18
CA THR A 610 -17.08 20.26 19.56
C THR A 610 -17.13 19.28 18.38
N PRO A 611 -16.58 18.05 18.52
CA PRO A 611 -16.63 17.05 17.46
C PRO A 611 -18.06 16.54 17.19
N THR A 612 -18.28 16.04 15.98
CA THR A 612 -19.44 15.21 15.61
C THR A 612 -18.96 13.82 15.23
N SER A 613 -19.78 12.79 15.45
CA SER A 613 -19.44 11.42 15.05
C SER A 613 -20.65 10.55 14.79
N ASP A 614 -20.42 9.47 14.05
CA ASP A 614 -21.40 8.41 13.87
C ASP A 614 -21.75 7.74 15.21
N SER A 615 -22.97 7.21 15.30
CA SER A 615 -23.41 6.45 16.46
C SER A 615 -22.56 5.19 16.64
N GLY A 616 -21.86 5.07 17.77
CA GLY A 616 -20.97 3.94 18.06
C GLY A 616 -19.58 4.37 18.53
N VAL A 617 -19.22 5.64 18.34
CA VAL A 617 -18.05 6.27 18.96
C VAL A 617 -18.44 7.62 19.57
N SER A 618 -17.63 8.10 20.52
CA SER A 618 -17.76 9.47 21.06
C SER A 618 -16.40 10.12 21.20
N LEU A 619 -16.34 11.44 21.00
CA LEU A 619 -15.10 12.21 21.05
C LEU A 619 -15.24 13.38 22.03
N VAL A 620 -14.23 13.57 22.88
CA VAL A 620 -14.17 14.66 23.85
C VAL A 620 -12.86 15.42 23.69
N VAL A 621 -12.95 16.71 23.38
CA VAL A 621 -11.80 17.61 23.34
C VAL A 621 -11.47 18.04 24.77
N SER A 622 -10.26 17.71 25.23
CA SER A 622 -9.78 18.06 26.57
C SER A 622 -8.66 19.10 26.55
N GLN A 623 -7.96 19.26 25.41
CA GLN A 623 -7.02 20.34 25.16
C GLN A 623 -7.34 20.93 23.78
N PRO A 624 -8.12 22.02 23.70
CA PRO A 624 -8.64 22.54 22.43
C PRO A 624 -7.65 23.43 21.69
N THR A 625 -6.66 24.01 22.38
CA THR A 625 -5.77 25.01 21.79
C THR A 625 -4.54 24.35 21.17
N LEU A 626 -4.25 24.66 19.90
CA LEU A 626 -3.07 24.21 19.16
C LEU A 626 -2.16 25.40 18.86
N THR A 627 -0.87 25.21 19.06
CA THR A 627 0.18 26.13 18.59
C THR A 627 1.32 25.31 18.00
N ALA A 628 2.31 25.95 17.35
CA ALA A 628 3.48 25.24 16.84
C ALA A 628 4.22 24.41 17.92
N GLY A 629 4.17 24.84 19.20
CA GLY A 629 4.79 24.14 20.33
C GLY A 629 3.82 23.32 21.20
N HIS A 630 2.51 23.37 20.94
CA HIS A 630 1.50 22.75 21.79
C HIS A 630 0.49 21.93 20.98
N ARG A 631 0.38 20.65 21.32
CA ARG A 631 -0.59 19.73 20.71
C ARG A 631 -1.89 19.74 21.49
N GLY A 632 -2.98 19.52 20.77
CA GLY A 632 -4.29 19.30 21.36
C GLY A 632 -4.47 17.87 21.84
N ARG A 633 -5.64 17.61 22.43
CA ARG A 633 -6.01 16.29 22.95
C ARG A 633 -7.48 16.03 22.74
N ILE A 634 -7.77 14.98 21.98
CA ILE A 634 -9.12 14.45 21.78
C ILE A 634 -9.14 13.01 22.28
N THR A 635 -10.01 12.72 23.24
CA THR A 635 -10.24 11.35 23.69
C THR A 635 -11.37 10.76 22.88
N VAL A 636 -11.07 9.69 22.15
CA VAL A 636 -12.07 8.86 21.47
C VAL A 636 -12.44 7.70 22.38
N THR A 637 -13.73 7.44 22.54
CA THR A 637 -14.25 6.25 23.23
C THR A 637 -15.01 5.40 22.23
N ALA A 638 -14.57 4.15 22.04
CA ALA A 638 -15.23 3.17 21.20
C ALA A 638 -16.42 2.55 21.94
N GLY A 639 -17.54 2.37 21.23
CA GLY A 639 -18.69 1.60 21.70
C GLY A 639 -18.42 0.09 21.66
N SER A 640 -19.50 -0.68 21.80
CA SER A 640 -19.42 -2.15 21.87
C SER A 640 -19.38 -2.85 20.50
N THR A 641 -19.86 -2.18 19.44
CA THR A 641 -20.09 -2.78 18.13
C THR A 641 -18.87 -2.58 17.22
N PRO A 642 -18.26 -3.65 16.70
CA PRO A 642 -17.19 -3.52 15.70
C PRO A 642 -17.73 -2.90 14.41
N GLY A 643 -16.96 -2.01 13.78
CA GLY A 643 -17.39 -1.31 12.59
C GLY A 643 -16.49 -0.14 12.19
N PHE A 644 -16.93 0.61 11.18
CA PHE A 644 -16.28 1.83 10.70
C PHE A 644 -17.15 3.03 11.09
N TYR A 645 -16.56 3.99 11.80
CA TYR A 645 -17.28 5.15 12.31
C TYR A 645 -16.57 6.43 11.90
N HIS A 646 -17.26 7.28 11.17
CA HIS A 646 -16.76 8.58 10.76
C HIS A 646 -16.92 9.60 11.90
N TYR A 647 -16.02 10.58 11.92
CA TYR A 647 -16.13 11.74 12.81
C TYR A 647 -15.57 12.99 12.14
N SER A 648 -15.98 14.16 12.65
CA SER A 648 -15.45 15.45 12.24
C SER A 648 -15.16 16.33 13.44
N VAL A 649 -14.15 17.19 13.32
CA VAL A 649 -13.73 18.14 14.35
C VAL A 649 -13.66 19.53 13.70
N PRO A 650 -14.55 20.45 14.06
CA PRO A 650 -14.45 21.84 13.64
C PRO A 650 -13.34 22.55 14.42
N SER A 651 -12.85 23.66 13.87
CA SER A 651 -11.84 24.50 14.50
C SER A 651 -11.93 25.93 14.00
N THR A 652 -11.37 26.88 14.73
CA THR A 652 -11.21 28.26 14.30
C THR A 652 -9.83 28.75 14.69
N ASP A 653 -9.13 29.43 13.78
CA ASP A 653 -7.84 30.06 14.09
C ASP A 653 -7.99 31.48 14.64
N THR A 654 -6.88 32.08 15.09
CA THR A 654 -6.85 33.47 15.59
C THR A 654 -7.15 34.53 14.53
N ASN A 655 -7.15 34.18 13.25
CA ASN A 655 -7.58 35.06 12.16
C ASN A 655 -9.10 34.96 11.92
N GLY A 656 -9.81 34.12 12.68
CA GLY A 656 -11.24 33.88 12.54
C GLY A 656 -11.60 32.92 11.41
N VAL A 657 -10.63 32.22 10.81
CA VAL A 657 -10.87 31.27 9.73
C VAL A 657 -11.29 29.93 10.34
N ALA A 658 -12.52 29.51 10.05
CA ALA A 658 -13.05 28.22 10.46
C ALA A 658 -12.54 27.12 9.53
N GLN A 659 -12.06 26.01 10.09
CA GLN A 659 -11.63 24.82 9.35
C GLN A 659 -12.32 23.58 9.92
N GLN A 660 -12.38 22.49 9.15
CA GLN A 660 -12.88 21.20 9.61
C GLN A 660 -11.91 20.09 9.20
N GLN A 661 -11.67 19.12 10.09
CA GLN A 661 -10.97 17.88 9.76
C GLN A 661 -11.84 16.69 10.12
N GLY A 662 -11.87 15.68 9.27
CA GLY A 662 -12.61 14.44 9.44
C GLY A 662 -11.71 13.22 9.40
N GLY A 663 -12.24 12.09 9.85
CA GLY A 663 -11.48 10.87 9.99
C GLY A 663 -12.33 9.66 10.30
N TRP A 664 -11.66 8.52 10.51
CA TRP A 664 -12.32 7.23 10.74
C TRP A 664 -11.80 6.55 12.00
N ILE A 665 -12.72 5.98 12.78
CA ILE A 665 -12.39 5.06 13.88
C ILE A 665 -12.84 3.68 13.46
N LEU A 666 -11.89 2.76 13.33
CA LEU A 666 -12.16 1.35 13.13
C LEU A 666 -12.32 0.69 14.51
N VAL A 667 -13.56 0.43 14.92
CA VAL A 667 -13.82 -0.27 16.17
C VAL A 667 -13.62 -1.77 15.93
N GLY A 668 -12.65 -2.35 16.64
CA GLY A 668 -12.35 -3.78 16.59
C GLY A 668 -13.16 -4.60 17.59
N ASN A 669 -12.77 -5.87 17.73
CA ASN A 669 -13.33 -6.79 18.72
C ASN A 669 -13.07 -6.32 20.16
N PRO A 670 -13.78 -6.86 21.17
CA PRO A 670 -13.44 -6.66 22.58
C PRO A 670 -12.00 -7.09 22.88
N PRO A 671 -11.26 -6.37 23.73
CA PRO A 671 -9.86 -6.69 23.99
C PRO A 671 -9.71 -8.02 24.73
N ALA A 672 -8.59 -8.70 24.50
CA ALA A 672 -8.09 -9.73 25.39
C ALA A 672 -7.75 -9.13 26.77
N THR A 673 -7.40 -9.96 27.75
CA THR A 673 -6.94 -9.50 29.07
C THR A 673 -5.66 -10.17 29.49
N LEU A 674 -4.87 -9.50 30.34
CA LEU A 674 -3.70 -10.08 31.00
C LEU A 674 -3.98 -10.23 32.50
N THR A 675 -3.73 -11.42 33.04
CA THR A 675 -3.77 -11.67 34.49
C THR A 675 -2.36 -11.87 35.01
N LYS A 676 -1.91 -11.02 35.94
CA LYS A 676 -0.54 -11.08 36.50
C LYS A 676 -0.42 -12.04 37.70
N THR A 677 0.71 -12.72 37.79
CA THR A 677 1.14 -13.57 38.91
C THR A 677 2.56 -13.22 39.31
N GLY A 678 2.84 -13.12 40.62
CA GLY A 678 4.15 -12.69 41.14
C GLY A 678 4.30 -11.18 41.24
N ASP A 679 3.27 -10.46 41.70
CA ASP A 679 3.31 -9.01 41.93
C ASP A 679 3.62 -8.69 43.41
N LYS A 680 4.16 -7.50 43.69
CA LYS A 680 4.43 -7.00 45.05
C LYS A 680 5.49 -7.77 45.83
N GLN A 681 6.45 -8.37 45.14
CA GLN A 681 7.63 -8.99 45.72
C GLN A 681 8.66 -7.92 46.13
N LYS A 682 9.59 -8.34 46.99
CA LYS A 682 10.65 -7.49 47.52
C LYS A 682 11.94 -8.29 47.59
N GLY A 683 13.07 -7.63 47.39
CA GLY A 683 14.39 -8.25 47.53
C GLY A 683 15.50 -7.21 47.61
N THR A 684 16.68 -7.64 48.00
CA THR A 684 17.87 -6.80 47.98
C THR A 684 18.36 -6.61 46.54
N ALA A 685 19.31 -5.70 46.34
CA ALA A 685 20.02 -5.55 45.08
C ALA A 685 20.47 -6.91 44.49
N GLY A 686 20.17 -7.14 43.20
CA GLY A 686 20.52 -8.38 42.51
C GLY A 686 19.59 -9.58 42.77
N SER A 687 18.60 -9.48 43.67
CA SER A 687 17.58 -10.53 43.81
C SER A 687 16.82 -10.72 42.51
N GLN A 688 16.51 -11.98 42.19
CA GLN A 688 15.74 -12.38 41.02
C GLN A 688 14.29 -12.67 41.39
N LEU A 689 13.36 -11.94 40.78
CA LEU A 689 11.93 -12.05 41.02
C LEU A 689 11.25 -12.63 39.78
N SER A 690 10.48 -13.71 39.97
CA SER A 690 9.73 -14.34 38.89
C SER A 690 8.39 -13.64 38.70
N LEU A 691 8.17 -13.07 37.52
CA LEU A 691 6.94 -12.40 37.12
C LEU A 691 6.30 -13.18 35.97
N SER A 692 4.97 -13.28 35.94
CA SER A 692 4.29 -13.87 34.78
C SER A 692 2.92 -13.26 34.54
N VAL A 693 2.49 -13.28 33.29
CA VAL A 693 1.11 -12.96 32.90
C VAL A 693 0.49 -14.14 32.17
N THR A 694 -0.84 -14.25 32.25
CA THR A 694 -1.65 -15.14 31.42
C THR A 694 -2.51 -14.32 30.48
N LEU A 695 -2.35 -14.54 29.18
CA LEU A 695 -3.18 -13.98 28.11
C LEU A 695 -4.50 -14.74 28.02
N ASN A 696 -5.61 -14.04 28.28
CA ASN A 696 -6.95 -14.58 28.12
C ASN A 696 -7.57 -13.93 26.87
N PRO A 697 -7.71 -14.66 25.75
CA PRO A 697 -8.12 -14.08 24.47
C PRO A 697 -9.55 -13.54 24.49
N GLY A 698 -10.45 -14.10 25.31
CA GLY A 698 -11.85 -13.66 25.39
C GLY A 698 -12.51 -13.63 24.01
N GLN A 699 -13.07 -12.47 23.65
CA GLN A 699 -13.72 -12.23 22.35
C GLN A 699 -12.84 -11.46 21.36
N SER A 700 -11.53 -11.36 21.59
CA SER A 700 -10.61 -10.63 20.71
C SER A 700 -10.51 -11.22 19.29
N GLY A 701 -10.89 -12.49 19.12
CA GLY A 701 -10.72 -13.25 17.87
C GLY A 701 -9.38 -13.99 17.79
N GLY A 702 -8.49 -13.81 18.77
CA GLY A 702 -7.24 -14.57 18.90
C GLY A 702 -7.36 -15.80 19.82
N SER A 703 -6.21 -16.38 20.14
CA SER A 703 -6.07 -17.53 21.05
C SER A 703 -5.05 -17.24 22.17
N ALA A 704 -5.00 -18.12 23.17
CA ALA A 704 -4.07 -17.95 24.29
C ALA A 704 -2.63 -18.32 23.89
N SER A 705 -2.45 -19.28 23.00
CA SER A 705 -1.14 -19.87 22.66
C SER A 705 -0.45 -19.09 21.54
N GLY A 706 0.86 -18.88 21.67
CA GLY A 706 1.66 -18.28 20.60
C GLY A 706 1.55 -16.75 20.49
N GLY A 707 0.82 -16.10 21.38
CA GLY A 707 0.77 -14.64 21.46
C GLY A 707 2.06 -14.10 22.06
N THR A 708 2.41 -12.86 21.76
CA THR A 708 3.62 -12.23 22.29
C THR A 708 3.26 -11.20 23.37
N VAL A 709 4.09 -11.13 24.42
CA VAL A 709 3.98 -10.14 25.50
C VAL A 709 5.27 -9.35 25.60
N PHE A 710 5.16 -8.02 25.56
CA PHE A 710 6.29 -7.11 25.74
C PHE A 710 6.40 -6.65 27.19
N PHE A 711 7.58 -6.85 27.79
CA PHE A 711 7.90 -6.43 29.15
C PHE A 711 8.87 -5.25 29.14
N THR A 712 8.51 -4.21 29.90
CA THR A 712 9.38 -3.05 30.17
C THR A 712 9.53 -2.86 31.66
N ALA A 713 10.72 -2.47 32.11
CA ALA A 713 10.99 -2.20 33.52
C ALA A 713 11.51 -0.77 33.68
N THR A 714 11.04 -0.09 34.72
CA THR A 714 11.51 1.26 35.11
C THR A 714 12.94 1.24 35.65
N ALA A 715 13.37 0.11 36.23
CA ALA A 715 14.72 -0.14 36.71
C ALA A 715 15.00 -1.66 36.78
N GLY A 716 16.27 -2.04 36.96
CA GLY A 716 16.70 -3.45 36.95
C GLY A 716 16.86 -4.01 35.55
N THR A 717 17.04 -5.34 35.44
CA THR A 717 17.17 -6.04 34.16
C THR A 717 16.17 -7.19 34.07
N LEU A 718 15.61 -7.40 32.88
CA LEU A 718 14.67 -8.48 32.60
C LEU A 718 15.40 -9.61 31.84
N SER A 719 15.08 -10.87 32.16
CA SER A 719 15.66 -12.04 31.46
C SER A 719 15.30 -12.09 29.97
N ASN A 720 14.14 -11.56 29.61
CA ASN A 720 13.72 -11.32 28.23
C ASN A 720 12.71 -10.16 28.22
N ARG A 721 12.59 -9.45 27.10
CA ARG A 721 11.62 -8.36 26.92
C ARG A 721 10.46 -8.72 26.01
N ILE A 722 10.59 -9.72 25.15
CA ILE A 722 9.50 -10.23 24.31
C ILE A 722 9.37 -11.71 24.59
N VAL A 723 8.20 -12.13 25.09
CA VAL A 723 7.97 -13.53 25.51
C VAL A 723 6.72 -14.05 24.83
N THR A 724 6.86 -15.16 24.10
CA THR A 724 5.74 -15.89 23.50
C THR A 724 5.01 -16.69 24.58
N THR A 725 3.67 -16.67 24.54
CA THR A 725 2.83 -17.42 25.46
C THR A 725 2.84 -18.91 25.14
N ASP A 726 2.89 -19.73 26.19
CA ASP A 726 2.71 -21.18 26.06
C ASP A 726 1.26 -21.57 25.74
N SER A 727 0.98 -22.87 25.67
CA SER A 727 -0.37 -23.40 25.39
C SER A 727 -1.44 -22.99 26.40
N THR A 728 -1.05 -22.53 27.60
CA THR A 728 -1.96 -22.00 28.63
C THR A 728 -2.12 -20.49 28.59
N GLY A 729 -1.44 -19.82 27.65
CA GLY A 729 -1.40 -18.36 27.57
C GLY A 729 -0.37 -17.71 28.47
N LYS A 730 0.51 -18.47 29.12
CA LYS A 730 1.44 -17.93 30.10
C LYS A 730 2.71 -17.42 29.45
N ALA A 731 3.10 -16.20 29.79
CA ALA A 731 4.40 -15.59 29.49
C ALA A 731 5.09 -15.23 30.80
N SER A 732 6.35 -15.65 30.98
CA SER A 732 7.10 -15.46 32.23
C SER A 732 8.44 -14.75 31.99
N VAL A 733 8.84 -13.90 32.93
CA VAL A 733 10.11 -13.16 32.92
C VAL A 733 10.71 -13.13 34.33
N VAL A 734 12.03 -13.06 34.42
CA VAL A 734 12.74 -12.81 35.68
C VAL A 734 13.23 -11.36 35.70
N LEU A 735 12.84 -10.61 36.74
CA LEU A 735 13.39 -9.29 37.05
C LEU A 735 14.56 -9.43 38.01
N THR A 736 15.74 -8.96 37.62
CA THR A 736 16.86 -8.75 38.54
C THR A 736 16.78 -7.33 39.10
N LEU A 737 16.61 -7.21 40.41
CA LEU A 737 16.42 -5.92 41.07
C LEU A 737 17.65 -5.01 40.95
N PRO A 738 17.46 -3.69 40.73
CA PRO A 738 18.55 -2.73 40.64
C PRO A 738 19.32 -2.59 41.95
N SER A 739 20.50 -1.98 41.89
CA SER A 739 21.29 -1.63 43.08
C SER A 739 20.71 -0.49 43.90
N THR A 740 19.83 0.31 43.29
CA THR A 740 19.17 1.46 43.95
C THR A 740 17.89 1.01 44.64
N THR A 741 17.76 1.32 45.93
CA THR A 741 16.54 1.10 46.71
C THR A 741 15.36 1.87 46.12
N GLY A 742 14.19 1.26 46.05
CA GLY A 742 12.98 1.92 45.58
C GLY A 742 11.98 0.99 44.91
N THR A 743 10.90 1.59 44.41
CA THR A 743 9.86 0.89 43.66
C THR A 743 10.31 0.62 42.23
N VAL A 744 10.14 -0.61 41.77
CA VAL A 744 10.37 -1.01 40.38
C VAL A 744 9.03 -1.41 39.77
N HIS A 745 8.59 -0.65 38.78
CA HIS A 745 7.45 -1.03 37.96
C HIS A 745 7.92 -1.86 36.75
N VAL A 746 7.26 -3.00 36.53
CA VAL A 746 7.36 -3.77 35.30
C VAL A 746 6.02 -3.75 34.60
N THR A 747 5.95 -3.27 33.37
CA THR A 747 4.73 -3.28 32.57
C THR A 747 4.78 -4.43 31.57
N ALA A 748 3.69 -5.19 31.50
CA ALA A 748 3.48 -6.22 30.49
C ALA A 748 2.36 -5.77 29.54
N GLU A 749 2.64 -5.81 28.24
CA GLU A 749 1.77 -5.36 27.16
C GLU A 749 1.49 -6.53 26.20
N GLY A 750 0.22 -6.79 25.91
CA GLY A 750 -0.19 -7.75 24.88
C GLY A 750 -0.27 -7.10 23.50
N GLN A 751 -0.36 -7.95 22.47
CA GLN A 751 -0.41 -7.52 21.07
C GLN A 751 -1.55 -6.54 20.79
N TYR A 752 -1.28 -5.54 19.96
CA TYR A 752 -2.27 -4.51 19.60
C TYR A 752 -3.50 -5.08 18.89
N ALA A 753 -3.32 -6.07 18.01
CA ALA A 753 -4.41 -6.75 17.33
C ALA A 753 -5.38 -7.47 18.28
N LEU A 754 -4.94 -7.81 19.50
CA LEU A 754 -5.77 -8.40 20.55
C LEU A 754 -6.32 -7.33 21.52
N GLY A 755 -6.32 -6.06 21.11
CA GLY A 755 -6.82 -4.94 21.90
C GLY A 755 -5.85 -4.37 22.93
N HIS A 756 -4.56 -4.71 22.82
CA HIS A 756 -3.47 -4.17 23.62
C HIS A 756 -3.71 -4.22 25.15
N PRO A 757 -3.98 -5.41 25.74
CA PRO A 757 -4.14 -5.51 27.19
C PRO A 757 -2.83 -5.18 27.92
N GLN A 758 -2.92 -4.43 29.02
CA GLN A 758 -1.77 -4.01 29.81
C GLN A 758 -1.97 -4.30 31.30
N VAL A 759 -0.92 -4.77 31.98
CA VAL A 759 -0.83 -4.83 33.44
C VAL A 759 0.53 -4.34 33.92
N THR A 760 0.58 -3.78 35.14
CA THR A 760 1.84 -3.32 35.74
C THR A 760 2.07 -4.02 37.08
N PHE A 761 3.24 -4.64 37.22
CA PHE A 761 3.79 -5.18 38.46
C PHE A 761 4.48 -4.06 39.27
N THR A 762 4.49 -4.17 40.58
CA THR A 762 5.08 -3.19 41.50
C THR A 762 5.96 -3.89 42.52
N GLU A 763 7.25 -3.98 42.21
CA GLU A 763 8.26 -4.67 43.01
C GLU A 763 9.06 -3.68 43.86
N THR A 764 9.74 -4.13 44.92
CA THR A 764 10.58 -3.27 45.77
C THR A 764 12.03 -3.76 45.84
N ALA A 765 12.97 -2.91 45.41
CA ALA A 765 14.38 -3.06 45.71
C ALA A 765 14.69 -2.47 47.09
N GLN A 766 15.29 -3.28 47.96
CA GLN A 766 15.63 -2.93 49.35
C GLN A 766 17.12 -2.67 49.53
#